data_AF-A0A358WCR1-F1
#
_entry.id   AF-A0A358WCR1-F1
#
_cell.length_a   1.000
_cell.length_b   1.000
_cell.length_c   1.000
_cell.angle_alpha   90.00
_cell.angle_beta   90.00
_cell.angle_gamma   90.00
#
_symmetry.space_group_name_H-M   'P 1'
#
loop_
_entity.id
_entity.type
_entity.pdbx_description
1 polymer ?
#
loop_
_entity_poly.entity_id
_entity_poly.type
_entity_poly.pdbx_seq_one_letter_code
_entity_poly.pdbx_strand_id
1 'polypeptide(L)'
;MRKRTVGIIAGALSVIMLLSQMSVMAQENDTDEKASTEQSQQAKPQTAEPKFTLTDELKATVVNLGDFEAEKFSENFSAKLDTLISYGMNGVYINPYDKKVSYFTTDMNKDSDRLEKALAVATKKGMQRFVYFDVNRAMSACPEGEDKYDYLVSEAHKFALRYRCNGIILTGFYGSNNNAVYDEYMKKGSGIGYKNWLFDSVEYKFATVSEVIHLSDNSIAVGLDAKDVWANSSRNEKGSDTSAKYSAYYNGYADTKTFVEKGLADFIVANASGSLDDAVVGFDEVCSWWSDVAKAADIPLYIVHHNEKIGTDEAGWEVEDQLLKQLAKADELDNYSGSVFYSEKSLEDNPMGTTDTLTKYFNDQINVDSLFEDLEMTSPYYTNYSTDDTSVAFMGTFDENFDVYFDGEKLTLNEAGNFYFEKQLEVGMNTFVITHKGKTINYNIERTINVLKSVGSSVSEGKTLSVDGGTSVSILAVAYKGSYATATLGGTTIELTENAKSDVVDINSSYAAFTGKITVPEGIVDEEQYLGNIEISASYAGYSRTYIGAEVTVNAVKLPEKNVEIIDEIPADQSSFGDSEVVGKLSPAISEDTDVTYVKLNKNFAYIYDGNNTDSVNPPNVGQLPEGTLDYYKSEWDDYYVTTSGKRFLKEDADLVSGVGMGENPLVVKAIGNSGGDSFIQMSLEDRSSFTVTPIGNEYYTGVDGDFNLDDFTAQYIYVTFDNVTSVTSLPDFDNCTVFSAGEWQQVEVDGVMKFRLVLKLRQPGVYAGNSATYDSDGNLMFKFEILTNDITNMTIVIDPGHGVSEYGYDDPGAIGHIEEAGANLAVAKLVEAKLKELGVNVVRLNTESEFYDTMRRPYYARDYGCDLYIAIHSNKAGSEDARGTECYYYTSYSQPLAESLTRHVSSYFSNSVYSDGADCNRGAQYSYMWTTKQQDFPSVLIEMGFVSNYEDAMALANSTDQDGIAQAIVDGIQEYVTRSGVSSY
;
A
#
# COMPACT_ATOMS: atom_id res chain seq x y z
N MET A 1 56.86 -35.14 1.11
CA MET A 1 57.78 -36.21 0.67
C MET A 1 58.73 -35.66 -0.39
N ARG A 2 59.92 -35.19 0.00
CA ARG A 2 60.99 -34.65 -0.89
C ARG A 2 61.74 -35.77 -1.66
N LYS A 3 61.04 -36.84 -2.02
CA LYS A 3 61.55 -37.99 -2.81
C LYS A 3 60.40 -38.60 -3.62
N ARG A 4 59.77 -37.81 -4.50
CA ARG A 4 58.91 -38.34 -5.58
C ARG A 4 59.09 -37.59 -6.91
N THR A 5 60.16 -36.83 -7.05
CA THR A 5 60.64 -36.28 -8.33
C THR A 5 61.33 -37.32 -9.23
N VAL A 6 61.23 -38.62 -8.89
CA VAL A 6 61.79 -39.75 -9.67
C VAL A 6 60.68 -40.58 -10.33
N GLY A 7 59.41 -40.39 -9.97
CA GLY A 7 58.28 -41.14 -10.57
C GLY A 7 57.82 -40.62 -11.94
N ILE A 8 57.97 -39.31 -12.19
CA ILE A 8 57.57 -38.66 -13.45
C ILE A 8 58.56 -38.99 -14.59
N ILE A 9 59.80 -39.37 -14.25
CA ILE A 9 60.79 -39.82 -15.25
C ILE A 9 60.58 -41.31 -15.61
N ALA A 10 59.93 -42.12 -14.78
CA ALA A 10 59.73 -43.55 -15.06
C ALA A 10 58.59 -43.81 -16.06
N GLY A 11 57.50 -43.04 -16.02
CA GLY A 11 56.39 -43.12 -17.00
C GLY A 11 56.72 -42.50 -18.36
N ALA A 12 57.56 -41.45 -18.39
CA ALA A 12 58.13 -40.92 -19.62
C ALA A 12 59.24 -41.84 -20.18
N LEU A 13 59.99 -42.56 -19.32
CA LEU A 13 60.97 -43.56 -19.75
C LEU A 13 60.34 -44.84 -20.30
N SER A 14 59.13 -45.24 -19.93
CA SER A 14 58.48 -46.40 -20.56
C SER A 14 58.04 -46.11 -22.00
N VAL A 15 57.66 -44.86 -22.32
CA VAL A 15 57.41 -44.41 -23.70
C VAL A 15 58.72 -44.20 -24.48
N ILE A 16 59.79 -43.71 -23.83
CA ILE A 16 61.12 -43.53 -24.46
C ILE A 16 61.90 -44.86 -24.58
N MET A 17 61.75 -45.83 -23.67
CA MET A 17 62.43 -47.13 -23.73
C MET A 17 61.88 -48.01 -24.85
N LEU A 18 60.60 -47.87 -25.22
CA LEU A 18 60.03 -48.46 -26.44
C LEU A 18 60.64 -47.86 -27.73
N LEU A 19 61.26 -46.67 -27.67
CA LEU A 19 61.95 -46.01 -28.78
C LEU A 19 63.47 -46.21 -28.79
N SER A 20 64.07 -46.82 -27.76
CA SER A 20 65.53 -46.91 -27.57
C SER A 20 66.26 -48.03 -28.35
N GLN A 21 65.63 -48.67 -29.33
CA GLN A 21 66.29 -49.66 -30.21
C GLN A 21 67.17 -49.06 -31.33
N MET A 22 67.52 -47.77 -31.30
CA MET A 22 68.49 -47.19 -32.23
C MET A 22 69.61 -46.44 -31.49
N SER A 23 70.77 -47.09 -31.42
CA SER A 23 72.05 -46.63 -30.83
C SER A 23 72.71 -45.54 -31.72
N VAL A 24 73.59 -44.62 -31.25
CA VAL A 24 75.04 -44.84 -31.01
C VAL A 24 75.76 -43.53 -30.56
N MET A 25 76.62 -43.65 -29.52
CA MET A 25 77.93 -43.02 -29.16
C MET A 25 78.16 -41.49 -29.25
N ALA A 26 78.43 -40.77 -28.14
CA ALA A 26 79.64 -40.71 -27.27
C ALA A 26 80.80 -39.85 -27.83
N GLN A 27 81.21 -38.78 -27.12
CA GLN A 27 82.49 -38.69 -26.38
C GLN A 27 82.70 -37.33 -25.66
N GLU A 28 83.16 -37.42 -24.41
CA GLU A 28 83.51 -36.36 -23.46
C GLU A 28 84.87 -35.71 -23.73
N ASN A 29 85.10 -34.50 -23.18
CA ASN A 29 86.31 -34.15 -22.45
C ASN A 29 86.12 -32.93 -21.52
N ASP A 30 86.58 -33.12 -20.29
CA ASP A 30 86.64 -32.20 -19.12
C ASP A 30 87.60 -31.01 -19.26
N THR A 31 87.34 -29.88 -18.57
CA THR A 31 88.06 -29.47 -17.33
C THR A 31 87.67 -28.06 -16.80
N ASP A 32 87.66 -27.98 -15.46
CA ASP A 32 87.94 -26.86 -14.54
C ASP A 32 86.86 -25.98 -13.87
N GLU A 33 87.14 -25.72 -12.58
CA GLU A 33 86.24 -25.47 -11.45
C GLU A 33 85.94 -24.00 -11.10
N LYS A 34 84.68 -23.83 -10.66
CA LYS A 34 84.12 -22.99 -9.56
C LYS A 34 84.21 -21.46 -9.62
N ALA A 35 83.05 -20.82 -9.83
CA ALA A 35 82.39 -19.95 -8.83
C ALA A 35 81.04 -19.41 -9.33
N SER A 36 79.91 -19.89 -8.77
CA SER A 36 78.67 -19.13 -8.45
C SER A 36 77.46 -20.08 -8.37
N THR A 37 76.72 -19.99 -7.27
CA THR A 37 75.40 -20.60 -7.08
C THR A 37 74.38 -19.98 -8.03
N GLU A 38 74.30 -20.49 -9.26
CA GLU A 38 73.09 -20.44 -10.08
C GLU A 38 72.35 -21.76 -9.87
N GLN A 39 71.19 -21.69 -9.24
CA GLN A 39 70.25 -22.80 -9.25
C GLN A 39 69.81 -23.04 -10.68
N SER A 40 70.10 -24.23 -11.18
CA SER A 40 69.65 -24.80 -12.44
C SER A 40 68.23 -24.37 -12.81
N GLN A 41 68.10 -23.55 -13.86
CA GLN A 41 66.90 -23.52 -14.67
C GLN A 41 66.71 -24.93 -15.22
N GLN A 42 65.77 -25.69 -14.65
CA GLN A 42 65.09 -26.73 -15.41
C GLN A 42 64.47 -26.00 -16.61
N ALA A 43 64.97 -26.28 -17.81
CA ALA A 43 64.27 -25.93 -19.03
C ALA A 43 62.85 -26.47 -18.90
N LYS A 44 61.85 -25.57 -18.81
CA LYS A 44 60.45 -25.94 -19.02
C LYS A 44 60.40 -26.68 -20.36
N PRO A 45 59.81 -27.88 -20.45
CA PRO A 45 59.46 -28.44 -21.74
C PRO A 45 58.68 -27.36 -22.49
N GLN A 46 59.13 -27.00 -23.69
CA GLN A 46 58.33 -26.20 -24.60
C GLN A 46 57.08 -27.03 -24.90
N THR A 47 55.97 -26.71 -24.24
CA THR A 47 54.64 -27.20 -24.63
C THR A 47 54.41 -26.72 -26.05
N ALA A 48 54.31 -27.65 -27.00
CA ALA A 48 53.97 -27.32 -28.38
C ALA A 48 52.65 -26.53 -28.37
N GLU A 49 52.57 -25.45 -29.15
CA GLU A 49 51.31 -24.70 -29.25
C GLU A 49 50.18 -25.64 -29.70
N PRO A 50 49.00 -25.57 -29.05
CA PRO A 50 47.85 -26.39 -29.40
C PRO A 50 47.45 -26.16 -30.86
N LYS A 51 47.18 -27.24 -31.60
CA LYS A 51 46.85 -27.20 -33.04
C LYS A 51 45.38 -27.54 -33.34
N PHE A 52 44.55 -27.59 -32.30
CA PHE A 52 43.12 -27.81 -32.44
C PHE A 52 42.38 -26.51 -32.76
N THR A 53 41.14 -26.65 -33.24
CA THR A 53 40.21 -25.53 -33.41
C THR A 53 38.85 -26.00 -32.91
N LEU A 54 38.31 -25.24 -31.97
CA LEU A 54 36.98 -25.42 -31.40
C LEU A 54 36.03 -24.39 -32.01
N THR A 55 34.73 -24.69 -31.99
CA THR A 55 33.70 -23.80 -32.55
C THR A 55 33.11 -22.93 -31.43
N ASP A 56 32.76 -21.70 -31.78
CA ASP A 56 32.15 -20.72 -30.86
C ASP A 56 30.60 -20.77 -30.88
N GLU A 57 30.02 -21.60 -31.75
CA GLU A 57 28.57 -21.85 -31.85
C GLU A 57 28.26 -23.35 -31.97
N LEU A 58 28.69 -24.15 -31.00
CA LEU A 58 28.40 -25.58 -30.97
C LEU A 58 26.89 -25.81 -30.75
N LYS A 59 26.29 -26.66 -31.59
CA LYS A 59 24.93 -27.18 -31.41
C LYS A 59 25.02 -28.69 -31.49
N ALA A 60 25.11 -29.35 -30.34
CA ALA A 60 25.41 -30.78 -30.27
C ALA A 60 24.39 -31.56 -29.43
N THR A 61 24.41 -32.89 -29.56
CA THR A 61 23.70 -33.79 -28.66
C THR A 61 24.57 -34.98 -28.30
N VAL A 62 24.26 -35.65 -27.19
CA VAL A 62 24.95 -36.87 -26.77
C VAL A 62 24.34 -38.07 -27.48
N VAL A 63 25.17 -38.91 -28.08
CA VAL A 63 24.75 -40.15 -28.73
C VAL A 63 25.48 -41.34 -28.12
N ASN A 64 24.73 -42.30 -27.57
CA ASN A 64 25.32 -43.51 -26.99
C ASN A 64 25.46 -44.60 -28.06
N LEU A 65 26.66 -45.17 -28.20
CA LEU A 65 26.89 -46.24 -29.18
C LEU A 65 26.20 -47.56 -28.83
N GLY A 66 25.74 -47.70 -27.58
CA GLY A 66 24.98 -48.84 -27.11
C GLY A 66 23.57 -48.91 -27.68
N ASP A 67 22.99 -47.77 -28.08
CA ASP A 67 21.62 -47.69 -28.57
C ASP A 67 21.47 -48.19 -30.02
N PHE A 68 22.59 -48.51 -30.68
CA PHE A 68 22.64 -48.98 -32.05
C PHE A 68 22.97 -50.48 -32.10
N GLU A 69 22.17 -51.21 -32.89
CA GLU A 69 22.45 -52.60 -33.22
C GLU A 69 23.76 -52.75 -34.00
N ALA A 70 24.42 -53.91 -33.84
CA ALA A 70 25.69 -54.19 -34.53
C ALA A 70 25.52 -54.28 -36.05
N GLU A 71 24.39 -54.84 -36.48
CA GLU A 71 24.04 -54.99 -37.88
C GLU A 71 23.68 -53.62 -38.48
N LYS A 72 24.29 -53.27 -39.62
CA LYS A 72 24.08 -51.98 -40.30
C LYS A 72 24.36 -50.75 -39.44
N PHE A 73 25.21 -50.88 -38.43
CA PHE A 73 25.58 -49.79 -37.51
C PHE A 73 25.86 -48.45 -38.23
N SER A 74 26.74 -48.43 -39.23
CA SER A 74 27.10 -47.18 -39.93
C SER A 74 25.95 -46.55 -40.73
N GLU A 75 25.03 -47.36 -41.26
CA GLU A 75 23.84 -46.87 -41.97
C GLU A 75 22.87 -46.23 -40.98
N ASN A 76 22.56 -46.92 -39.88
CA ASN A 76 21.65 -46.45 -38.84
C ASN A 76 22.20 -45.20 -38.13
N PHE A 77 23.51 -45.19 -37.83
CA PHE A 77 24.17 -44.04 -37.24
C PHE A 77 24.18 -42.85 -38.21
N SER A 78 24.44 -43.06 -39.51
CA SER A 78 24.35 -41.98 -40.50
C SER A 78 22.94 -41.41 -40.60
N ALA A 79 21.91 -42.26 -40.57
CA ALA A 79 20.51 -41.81 -40.59
C ALA A 79 20.17 -40.99 -39.35
N LYS A 80 20.66 -41.39 -38.17
CA LYS A 80 20.53 -40.58 -36.95
C LYS A 80 21.14 -39.19 -37.11
N LEU A 81 22.37 -39.09 -37.64
CA LEU A 81 23.00 -37.78 -37.86
C LEU A 81 22.23 -36.93 -38.88
N ASP A 82 21.62 -37.53 -39.90
CA ASP A 82 20.76 -36.81 -40.84
C ASP A 82 19.54 -36.18 -40.14
N THR A 83 18.91 -36.92 -39.22
CA THR A 83 17.84 -36.39 -38.36
C THR A 83 18.34 -35.22 -37.50
N LEU A 84 19.48 -35.38 -36.80
CA LEU A 84 20.02 -34.35 -35.93
C LEU A 84 20.40 -33.07 -36.70
N ILE A 85 20.96 -33.21 -37.90
CA ILE A 85 21.26 -32.07 -38.78
C ILE A 85 19.98 -31.34 -39.18
N SER A 86 18.86 -32.06 -39.38
CA SER A 86 17.58 -31.43 -39.69
C SER A 86 17.01 -30.57 -38.54
N TYR A 87 17.42 -30.86 -37.30
CA TYR A 87 17.13 -30.03 -36.12
C TYR A 87 18.14 -28.89 -35.91
N GLY A 88 19.09 -28.71 -36.83
CA GLY A 88 20.12 -27.66 -36.75
C GLY A 88 21.40 -28.04 -36.01
N MET A 89 21.60 -29.31 -35.64
CA MET A 89 22.81 -29.75 -34.93
C MET A 89 24.03 -29.77 -35.87
N ASN A 90 25.15 -29.21 -35.38
CA ASN A 90 26.43 -29.17 -36.07
C ASN A 90 27.54 -30.00 -35.38
N GLY A 91 27.25 -30.61 -34.22
CA GLY A 91 28.19 -31.42 -33.45
C GLY A 91 27.56 -32.65 -32.80
N VAL A 92 28.40 -33.59 -32.35
CA VAL A 92 27.97 -34.80 -31.64
C VAL A 92 28.96 -35.18 -30.53
N TYR A 93 28.41 -35.50 -29.36
CA TYR A 93 29.14 -36.02 -28.21
C TYR A 93 28.92 -37.53 -28.15
N ILE A 94 29.95 -38.30 -28.52
CA ILE A 94 29.84 -39.75 -28.66
C ILE A 94 30.21 -40.40 -27.32
N ASN A 95 29.26 -41.12 -26.74
CA ASN A 95 29.50 -41.96 -25.58
C ASN A 95 29.76 -43.41 -26.04
N PRO A 96 31.02 -43.90 -25.96
CA PRO A 96 31.36 -45.24 -26.40
C PRO A 96 31.13 -46.30 -25.31
N TYR A 97 30.46 -45.96 -24.21
CA TYR A 97 30.23 -46.84 -23.08
C TYR A 97 28.75 -47.23 -22.94
N ASP A 98 28.51 -48.50 -22.57
CA ASP A 98 27.27 -48.99 -21.95
C ASP A 98 27.61 -49.66 -20.60
N LYS A 99 26.60 -50.03 -19.79
CA LYS A 99 26.68 -50.50 -18.40
C LYS A 99 27.82 -51.48 -18.09
N LYS A 100 28.20 -52.35 -19.04
CA LYS A 100 29.35 -53.27 -18.89
C LYS A 100 30.25 -53.38 -20.13
N VAL A 101 29.89 -52.73 -21.24
CA VAL A 101 30.55 -52.91 -22.53
C VAL A 101 31.17 -51.59 -22.99
N SER A 102 32.39 -51.65 -23.53
CA SER A 102 33.04 -50.54 -24.21
C SER A 102 33.02 -50.84 -25.71
N TYR A 103 32.54 -49.90 -26.53
CA TYR A 103 32.38 -50.07 -27.97
C TYR A 103 33.60 -49.60 -28.78
N PHE A 104 34.74 -49.52 -28.11
CA PHE A 104 36.04 -49.13 -28.64
C PHE A 104 37.10 -50.14 -28.18
N THR A 105 38.26 -50.14 -28.82
CA THR A 105 39.41 -50.97 -28.43
C THR A 105 40.71 -50.19 -28.60
N THR A 106 41.56 -50.25 -27.59
CA THR A 106 42.92 -49.70 -27.61
C THR A 106 43.94 -50.70 -28.14
N ASP A 107 43.55 -51.95 -28.38
CA ASP A 107 44.39 -52.90 -29.13
C ASP A 107 44.53 -52.42 -30.58
N MET A 108 45.70 -51.85 -30.88
CA MET A 108 46.01 -51.25 -32.17
C MET A 108 45.96 -52.25 -33.34
N ASN A 109 45.97 -53.55 -33.06
CA ASN A 109 45.94 -54.60 -34.09
C ASN A 109 44.53 -55.12 -34.40
N LYS A 110 43.49 -54.69 -33.67
CA LYS A 110 42.10 -55.10 -33.95
C LYS A 110 41.49 -54.30 -35.09
N ASP A 111 40.63 -54.97 -35.85
CA ASP A 111 39.79 -54.38 -36.89
C ASP A 111 38.88 -53.27 -36.35
N SER A 112 38.29 -52.49 -37.26
CA SER A 112 37.53 -51.28 -36.93
C SER A 112 36.35 -51.53 -35.99
N ASP A 113 36.37 -50.82 -34.85
CA ASP A 113 35.34 -50.84 -33.82
C ASP A 113 34.19 -49.85 -34.11
N ARG A 114 33.19 -49.76 -33.21
CA ARG A 114 32.03 -48.89 -33.45
C ARG A 114 32.37 -47.42 -33.31
N LEU A 115 33.26 -47.05 -32.38
CA LEU A 115 33.66 -45.66 -32.17
C LEU A 115 34.39 -45.11 -33.41
N GLU A 116 35.33 -45.88 -33.97
CA GLU A 116 36.03 -45.49 -35.20
C GLU A 116 35.05 -45.32 -36.37
N LYS A 117 34.07 -46.23 -36.51
CA LYS A 117 33.01 -46.12 -37.53
C LYS A 117 32.13 -44.90 -37.33
N ALA A 118 31.74 -44.59 -36.09
CA ALA A 118 30.93 -43.43 -35.76
C ALA A 118 31.64 -42.12 -36.11
N LEU A 119 32.92 -42.01 -35.74
CA LEU A 119 33.76 -40.85 -36.06
C LEU A 119 33.94 -40.66 -37.57
N ALA A 120 34.12 -41.74 -38.32
CA ALA A 120 34.22 -41.66 -39.78
C ALA A 120 32.93 -41.15 -40.42
N VAL A 121 31.77 -41.61 -39.94
CA VAL A 121 30.46 -41.15 -40.43
C VAL A 121 30.23 -39.67 -40.07
N ALA A 122 30.47 -39.26 -38.82
CA ALA A 122 30.32 -37.88 -38.38
C ALA A 122 31.27 -36.92 -39.14
N THR A 123 32.50 -37.35 -39.40
CA THR A 123 33.47 -36.59 -40.21
C THR A 123 32.94 -36.36 -41.63
N LYS A 124 32.37 -37.40 -42.26
CA LYS A 124 31.80 -37.30 -43.61
C LYS A 124 30.60 -36.35 -43.67
N LYS A 125 29.86 -36.21 -42.58
CA LYS A 125 28.72 -35.29 -42.43
C LYS A 125 29.15 -33.87 -42.03
N GLY A 126 30.44 -33.62 -41.82
CA GLY A 126 30.96 -32.29 -41.44
C GLY A 126 30.67 -31.89 -40.00
N MET A 127 30.25 -32.82 -39.15
CA MET A 127 29.91 -32.52 -37.75
C MET A 127 31.15 -32.44 -36.88
N GLN A 128 31.14 -31.57 -35.87
CA GLN A 128 32.13 -31.56 -34.79
C GLN A 128 32.00 -32.82 -33.95
N ARG A 129 33.13 -33.42 -33.55
CA ARG A 129 33.18 -34.76 -32.95
C ARG A 129 33.86 -34.69 -31.59
N PHE A 130 33.10 -34.95 -30.53
CA PHE A 130 33.63 -35.06 -29.18
C PHE A 130 33.41 -36.46 -28.64
N VAL A 131 34.36 -37.00 -27.87
CA VAL A 131 34.31 -38.39 -27.41
C VAL A 131 34.55 -38.47 -25.91
N TYR A 132 33.72 -39.20 -25.19
CA TYR A 132 33.93 -39.45 -23.76
C TYR A 132 35.04 -40.48 -23.50
N PHE A 133 35.92 -40.18 -22.56
CA PHE A 133 36.92 -41.10 -22.02
C PHE A 133 36.80 -41.18 -20.48
N ASP A 134 36.36 -42.33 -19.97
CA ASP A 134 36.16 -42.55 -18.53
C ASP A 134 37.45 -43.06 -17.88
N VAL A 135 38.02 -42.21 -17.03
CA VAL A 135 39.31 -42.42 -16.39
C VAL A 135 39.26 -43.60 -15.40
N ASN A 136 38.28 -43.65 -14.50
CA ASN A 136 38.20 -44.73 -13.51
C ASN A 136 37.82 -46.06 -14.17
N ARG A 137 37.04 -46.06 -15.24
CA ARG A 137 36.72 -47.26 -16.01
C ARG A 137 37.95 -47.83 -16.71
N ALA A 138 38.78 -46.98 -17.32
CA ALA A 138 40.08 -47.39 -17.88
C ALA A 138 40.96 -48.01 -16.78
N MET A 139 41.10 -47.36 -15.62
CA MET A 139 41.87 -47.90 -14.49
C MET A 139 41.30 -49.23 -13.94
N SER A 140 39.98 -49.42 -14.02
CA SER A 140 39.32 -50.64 -13.54
C SER A 140 39.47 -51.81 -14.53
N ALA A 141 39.71 -51.52 -15.80
CA ALA A 141 40.01 -52.52 -16.83
C ALA A 141 41.47 -53.02 -16.79
N CYS A 142 42.32 -52.42 -15.94
CA CYS A 142 43.72 -52.80 -15.76
C CYS A 142 43.83 -54.30 -15.37
N PRO A 143 44.62 -55.10 -16.12
CA PRO A 143 44.85 -56.50 -15.81
C PRO A 143 45.43 -56.72 -14.39
N GLU A 144 45.07 -57.85 -13.77
CA GLU A 144 45.58 -58.19 -12.45
C GLU A 144 47.12 -58.35 -12.48
N GLY A 145 47.81 -57.57 -11.65
CA GLY A 145 49.28 -57.58 -11.55
C GLY A 145 49.98 -56.44 -12.29
N GLU A 146 49.27 -55.65 -13.09
CA GLU A 146 49.81 -54.44 -13.73
C GLU A 146 49.63 -53.19 -12.83
N ASP A 147 50.48 -52.16 -13.04
CA ASP A 147 50.29 -50.87 -12.37
C ASP A 147 49.18 -50.08 -13.06
N LYS A 148 48.17 -49.68 -12.27
CA LYS A 148 46.96 -49.03 -12.80
C LYS A 148 47.22 -47.66 -13.44
N TYR A 149 48.26 -46.94 -13.02
CA TYR A 149 48.59 -45.63 -13.60
C TYR A 149 49.39 -45.79 -14.89
N ASP A 150 50.35 -46.72 -14.93
CA ASP A 150 51.06 -47.05 -16.17
C ASP A 150 50.09 -47.57 -17.24
N TYR A 151 49.13 -48.41 -16.82
CA TYR A 151 48.05 -48.88 -17.68
C TYR A 151 47.19 -47.71 -18.19
N LEU A 152 46.73 -46.81 -17.30
CA LEU A 152 45.94 -45.64 -17.68
C LEU A 152 46.66 -44.75 -18.70
N VAL A 153 47.95 -44.48 -18.51
CA VAL A 153 48.80 -43.73 -19.47
C VAL A 153 48.82 -44.43 -20.83
N SER A 154 49.09 -45.73 -20.84
CA SER A 154 49.12 -46.54 -22.06
C SER A 154 47.77 -46.50 -22.80
N GLU A 155 46.66 -46.61 -22.08
CA GLU A 155 45.33 -46.63 -22.69
C GLU A 155 44.92 -45.26 -23.22
N ALA A 156 45.19 -44.17 -22.48
CA ALA A 156 44.94 -42.81 -22.95
C ALA A 156 45.76 -42.48 -24.21
N HIS A 157 47.04 -42.89 -24.26
CA HIS A 157 47.91 -42.71 -25.42
C HIS A 157 47.35 -43.43 -26.66
N LYS A 158 47.03 -44.71 -26.54
CA LYS A 158 46.47 -45.50 -27.65
C LYS A 158 45.11 -44.96 -28.10
N PHE A 159 44.28 -44.51 -27.16
CA PHE A 159 42.98 -43.92 -27.45
C PHE A 159 43.11 -42.65 -28.29
N ALA A 160 43.97 -41.70 -27.87
CA ALA A 160 44.23 -40.46 -28.61
C ALA A 160 44.78 -40.71 -30.02
N LEU A 161 45.71 -41.66 -30.17
CA LEU A 161 46.28 -41.99 -31.48
C LEU A 161 45.28 -42.65 -32.44
N ARG A 162 44.35 -43.46 -31.91
CA ARG A 162 43.41 -44.23 -32.72
C ARG A 162 42.19 -43.40 -33.13
N TYR A 163 41.66 -42.57 -32.24
CA TYR A 163 40.36 -41.90 -32.43
C TYR A 163 40.50 -40.41 -32.73
N ARG A 164 40.58 -40.07 -34.03
CA ARG A 164 40.63 -38.68 -34.48
C ARG A 164 39.29 -37.97 -34.26
N CYS A 165 39.29 -37.02 -33.33
CA CYS A 165 38.13 -36.21 -32.95
C CYS A 165 38.56 -34.76 -32.71
N ASN A 166 37.61 -33.85 -32.52
CA ASN A 166 37.91 -32.46 -32.17
C ASN A 166 38.31 -32.35 -30.69
N GLY A 167 37.67 -33.13 -29.82
CA GLY A 167 38.04 -33.17 -28.42
C GLY A 167 37.68 -34.47 -27.71
N ILE A 168 38.44 -34.80 -26.67
CA ILE A 168 38.18 -35.91 -25.77
C ILE A 168 37.73 -35.32 -24.43
N ILE A 169 36.52 -35.68 -24.02
CA ILE A 169 35.94 -35.23 -22.75
C ILE A 169 36.29 -36.25 -21.67
N LEU A 170 37.06 -35.82 -20.68
CA LEU A 170 37.46 -36.68 -19.57
C LEU A 170 36.34 -36.77 -18.56
N THR A 171 35.90 -37.99 -18.27
CA THR A 171 34.85 -38.28 -17.28
C THR A 171 35.36 -39.26 -16.23
N GLY A 172 34.55 -39.52 -15.21
CA GLY A 172 34.82 -40.59 -14.26
C GLY A 172 36.11 -40.40 -13.46
N PHE A 173 36.67 -39.19 -13.35
CA PHE A 173 37.89 -38.92 -12.58
C PHE A 173 37.61 -38.52 -11.12
N TYR A 174 36.37 -38.10 -10.81
CA TYR A 174 35.95 -37.71 -9.46
C TYR A 174 36.26 -38.79 -8.41
N GLY A 175 36.74 -38.36 -7.25
CA GLY A 175 37.08 -39.19 -6.11
C GLY A 175 35.86 -39.55 -5.26
N SER A 176 36.06 -40.52 -4.38
CA SER A 176 35.08 -40.89 -3.34
C SER A 176 35.81 -41.20 -2.04
N ASN A 177 35.14 -40.97 -0.91
CA ASN A 177 35.67 -41.28 0.41
C ASN A 177 34.99 -42.53 0.95
N ASN A 178 35.71 -43.65 0.87
CA ASN A 178 35.26 -44.95 1.34
C ASN A 178 36.44 -45.78 1.87
N ASN A 179 36.14 -46.89 2.53
CA ASN A 179 37.16 -47.74 3.16
C ASN A 179 38.20 -48.26 2.16
N ALA A 180 37.80 -48.62 0.93
CA ALA A 180 38.75 -49.11 -0.08
C ALA A 180 39.74 -48.02 -0.50
N VAL A 181 39.27 -46.78 -0.63
CA VAL A 181 40.09 -45.61 -0.94
C VAL A 181 41.00 -45.25 0.25
N TYR A 182 40.52 -45.38 1.49
CA TYR A 182 41.35 -45.20 2.68
C TYR A 182 42.44 -46.29 2.82
N ASP A 183 42.11 -47.55 2.51
CA ASP A 183 43.09 -48.64 2.50
C ASP A 183 44.17 -48.42 1.43
N GLU A 184 43.79 -47.86 0.28
CA GLU A 184 44.75 -47.45 -0.74
C GLU A 184 45.65 -46.29 -0.25
N TYR A 185 45.07 -45.29 0.44
CA TYR A 185 45.85 -44.25 1.11
C TYR A 185 46.82 -44.85 2.14
N MET A 186 46.42 -45.82 2.96
CA MET A 186 47.34 -46.42 3.93
C MET A 186 48.52 -47.14 3.28
N LYS A 187 48.34 -47.63 2.05
CA LYS A 187 49.40 -48.30 1.27
C LYS A 187 50.29 -47.31 0.51
N LYS A 188 49.70 -46.24 -0.06
CA LYS A 188 50.36 -45.36 -1.06
C LYS A 188 50.48 -43.90 -0.64
N GLY A 189 49.68 -43.48 0.33
CA GLY A 189 49.55 -42.14 0.86
C GLY A 189 50.82 -41.69 1.55
N SER A 190 51.41 -40.62 1.02
CA SER A 190 52.77 -40.19 1.37
C SER A 190 52.86 -39.41 2.69
N GLY A 191 51.97 -39.69 3.65
CA GLY A 191 51.85 -38.95 4.91
C GLY A 191 51.34 -37.51 4.77
N ILE A 192 50.83 -37.14 3.59
CA ILE A 192 50.31 -35.79 3.27
C ILE A 192 48.94 -35.49 3.88
N GLY A 193 48.37 -36.46 4.62
CA GLY A 193 47.00 -36.42 5.12
C GLY A 193 46.03 -37.03 4.12
N TYR A 194 45.03 -37.78 4.63
CA TYR A 194 44.09 -38.52 3.79
C TYR A 194 43.27 -37.59 2.87
N LYS A 195 42.76 -36.47 3.40
CA LYS A 195 42.01 -35.49 2.62
C LYS A 195 42.83 -34.89 1.47
N ASN A 196 44.06 -34.45 1.74
CA ASN A 196 44.94 -33.92 0.68
C ASN A 196 45.28 -34.99 -0.36
N TRP A 197 45.47 -36.24 0.07
CA TRP A 197 45.70 -37.34 -0.85
C TRP A 197 44.51 -37.64 -1.77
N LEU A 198 43.26 -37.44 -1.30
CA LEU A 198 42.07 -37.56 -2.16
C LEU A 198 42.12 -36.51 -3.29
N PHE A 199 42.39 -35.25 -2.97
CA PHE A 199 42.54 -34.18 -3.98
C PHE A 199 43.72 -34.44 -4.92
N ASP A 200 44.91 -34.72 -4.37
CA ASP A 200 46.11 -35.01 -5.16
C ASP A 200 45.89 -36.20 -6.10
N SER A 201 45.19 -37.25 -5.65
CA SER A 201 44.93 -38.42 -6.48
C SER A 201 43.97 -38.14 -7.63
N VAL A 202 42.97 -37.26 -7.44
CA VAL A 202 42.02 -36.91 -8.50
C VAL A 202 42.68 -36.01 -9.53
N GLU A 203 43.40 -34.97 -9.07
CA GLU A 203 44.19 -34.10 -9.94
C GLU A 203 45.21 -34.90 -10.75
N TYR A 204 45.96 -35.79 -10.09
CA TYR A 204 46.99 -36.58 -10.76
C TYR A 204 46.42 -37.43 -11.89
N LYS A 205 45.26 -38.07 -11.70
CA LYS A 205 44.60 -38.86 -12.75
C LYS A 205 44.21 -37.99 -13.94
N PHE A 206 43.56 -36.85 -13.68
CA PHE A 206 43.11 -35.93 -14.73
C PHE A 206 44.29 -35.35 -15.50
N ALA A 207 45.27 -34.79 -14.79
CA ALA A 207 46.48 -34.22 -15.37
C ALA A 207 47.26 -35.24 -16.20
N THR A 208 47.44 -36.47 -15.69
CA THR A 208 48.13 -37.54 -16.41
C THR A 208 47.47 -37.84 -17.75
N VAL A 209 46.13 -37.98 -17.77
CA VAL A 209 45.42 -38.30 -19.02
C VAL A 209 45.44 -37.10 -19.98
N SER A 210 45.23 -35.89 -19.48
CA SER A 210 45.30 -34.66 -20.28
C SER A 210 46.67 -34.50 -20.95
N GLU A 211 47.75 -34.54 -20.17
CA GLU A 211 49.12 -34.42 -20.67
C GLU A 211 49.45 -35.50 -21.70
N VAL A 212 49.03 -36.75 -21.45
CA VAL A 212 49.26 -37.86 -22.38
C VAL A 212 48.51 -37.64 -23.69
N ILE A 213 47.26 -37.14 -23.67
CA ILE A 213 46.51 -36.84 -24.90
C ILE A 213 47.24 -35.76 -25.69
N HIS A 214 47.62 -34.64 -25.06
CA HIS A 214 48.35 -33.56 -25.73
C HIS A 214 49.69 -34.01 -26.31
N LEU A 215 50.43 -34.88 -25.60
CA LEU A 215 51.69 -35.43 -26.09
C LEU A 215 51.49 -36.43 -27.24
N SER A 216 50.36 -37.11 -27.28
CA SER A 216 50.04 -38.12 -28.30
C SER A 216 49.55 -37.48 -29.59
N ASP A 217 48.64 -36.51 -29.48
CA ASP A 217 48.10 -35.74 -30.60
C ASP A 217 47.65 -34.36 -30.11
N ASN A 218 48.46 -33.33 -30.39
CA ASN A 218 48.18 -31.95 -29.99
C ASN A 218 47.12 -31.24 -30.88
N SER A 219 46.47 -31.97 -31.80
CA SER A 219 45.29 -31.50 -32.54
C SER A 219 43.97 -31.91 -31.92
N ILE A 220 44.00 -32.63 -30.78
CA ILE A 220 42.83 -33.03 -30.01
C ILE A 220 42.76 -32.16 -28.74
N ALA A 221 41.63 -31.48 -28.55
CA ALA A 221 41.36 -30.73 -27.32
C ALA A 221 40.95 -31.67 -26.16
N VAL A 222 41.30 -31.33 -24.93
CA VAL A 222 40.91 -32.07 -23.72
C VAL A 222 39.81 -31.31 -22.99
N GLY A 223 38.65 -31.94 -22.86
CA GLY A 223 37.47 -31.36 -22.20
C GLY A 223 37.33 -31.79 -20.75
N LEU A 224 36.92 -30.86 -19.90
CA LEU A 224 36.49 -31.15 -18.53
C LEU A 224 34.97 -31.44 -18.50
N ASP A 225 34.57 -32.65 -18.14
CA ASP A 225 33.19 -32.97 -17.74
C ASP A 225 32.92 -32.39 -16.34
N ALA A 226 32.51 -31.13 -16.30
CA ALA A 226 32.27 -30.39 -15.08
C ALA A 226 30.90 -30.75 -14.49
N LYS A 227 30.88 -31.05 -13.19
CA LYS A 227 29.63 -31.13 -12.42
C LYS A 227 29.04 -29.73 -12.27
N ASP A 228 27.72 -29.68 -12.11
CA ASP A 228 26.91 -28.48 -11.94
C ASP A 228 27.58 -27.51 -10.97
N VAL A 229 27.93 -28.02 -9.78
CA VAL A 229 28.51 -27.21 -8.72
C VAL A 229 29.93 -27.66 -8.38
N TRP A 230 30.89 -26.74 -8.56
CA TRP A 230 32.24 -26.91 -8.02
C TRP A 230 32.25 -26.86 -6.48
N ALA A 231 31.69 -25.79 -5.90
CA ALA A 231 31.39 -25.63 -4.49
C ALA A 231 30.28 -24.60 -4.29
N ASN A 232 29.50 -24.75 -3.21
CA ASN A 232 28.51 -23.74 -2.80
C ASN A 232 29.21 -22.53 -2.16
N SER A 233 28.78 -21.30 -2.50
CA SER A 233 29.24 -20.01 -1.95
C SER A 233 29.26 -20.01 -0.41
N SER A 234 28.20 -20.57 0.20
CA SER A 234 28.03 -20.73 1.65
C SER A 234 29.12 -21.56 2.35
N ARG A 235 29.85 -22.41 1.62
CA ARG A 235 30.95 -23.24 2.14
C ARG A 235 32.31 -22.84 1.60
N ASN A 236 32.35 -22.15 0.47
CA ASN A 236 33.57 -21.67 -0.17
C ASN A 236 33.22 -20.39 -0.91
N GLU A 237 33.77 -19.26 -0.49
CA GLU A 237 33.47 -17.92 -1.04
C GLU A 237 33.72 -17.79 -2.56
N LYS A 238 34.54 -18.69 -3.13
CA LYS A 238 34.80 -18.74 -4.58
C LYS A 238 33.76 -19.58 -5.35
N GLY A 239 32.81 -20.18 -4.64
CA GLY A 239 31.79 -21.07 -5.17
C GLY A 239 30.60 -20.34 -5.77
N SER A 240 29.77 -21.05 -6.53
CA SER A 240 28.53 -20.51 -7.08
C SER A 240 27.48 -20.33 -5.99
N ASP A 241 26.53 -19.41 -6.18
CA ASP A 241 25.43 -19.20 -5.25
C ASP A 241 24.36 -20.29 -5.36
N THR A 242 24.77 -21.50 -4.96
CA THR A 242 23.99 -22.72 -5.07
C THR A 242 23.96 -23.45 -3.72
N SER A 243 23.04 -24.39 -3.56
CA SER A 243 22.86 -25.15 -2.32
C SER A 243 22.96 -26.67 -2.51
N ALA A 244 23.63 -27.11 -3.59
CA ALA A 244 23.77 -28.52 -3.94
C ALA A 244 24.32 -29.38 -2.80
N LYS A 245 23.73 -30.57 -2.63
CA LYS A 245 24.21 -31.59 -1.67
C LYS A 245 25.56 -32.19 -2.07
N TYR A 246 25.75 -32.32 -3.38
CA TYR A 246 27.00 -32.80 -3.97
C TYR A 246 27.69 -31.61 -4.66
N SER A 247 28.98 -31.43 -4.38
CA SER A 247 29.84 -30.49 -5.07
C SER A 247 31.15 -31.19 -5.47
N ALA A 248 31.72 -30.83 -6.62
CA ALA A 248 32.95 -31.43 -7.12
C ALA A 248 34.08 -31.34 -6.10
N TYR A 249 34.24 -30.18 -5.46
CA TYR A 249 35.31 -29.90 -4.51
C TYR A 249 35.17 -30.75 -3.24
N TYR A 250 34.01 -30.73 -2.58
CA TYR A 250 33.86 -31.37 -1.26
C TYR A 250 33.53 -32.86 -1.33
N ASN A 251 32.72 -33.28 -2.30
CA ASN A 251 32.23 -34.65 -2.39
C ASN A 251 33.03 -35.47 -3.40
N GLY A 252 33.35 -34.85 -4.54
CA GLY A 252 34.18 -35.44 -5.58
C GLY A 252 35.69 -35.33 -5.31
N TYR A 253 36.11 -34.58 -4.28
CA TYR A 253 37.53 -34.28 -4.01
C TYR A 253 38.26 -33.77 -5.25
N ALA A 254 37.56 -33.06 -6.12
CA ALA A 254 38.03 -32.61 -7.42
C ALA A 254 38.00 -31.09 -7.43
N ASP A 255 39.17 -30.45 -7.34
CA ASP A 255 39.28 -29.01 -7.50
C ASP A 255 39.32 -28.65 -8.98
N THR A 256 38.19 -28.86 -9.66
CA THR A 256 38.07 -28.70 -11.12
C THR A 256 38.30 -27.27 -11.58
N LYS A 257 38.00 -26.27 -10.74
CA LYS A 257 38.40 -24.87 -10.97
C LYS A 257 39.92 -24.75 -11.12
N THR A 258 40.68 -25.32 -10.18
CA THR A 258 42.15 -25.34 -10.25
C THR A 258 42.66 -26.13 -11.46
N PHE A 259 41.94 -27.14 -11.95
CA PHE A 259 42.36 -27.89 -13.15
C PHE A 259 42.35 -26.99 -14.39
N VAL A 260 41.30 -26.19 -14.52
CA VAL A 260 41.17 -25.18 -15.58
C VAL A 260 42.24 -24.10 -15.42
N GLU A 261 42.42 -23.55 -14.21
CA GLU A 261 43.46 -22.53 -13.94
C GLU A 261 44.89 -23.01 -14.24
N LYS A 262 45.16 -24.32 -14.12
CA LYS A 262 46.44 -24.94 -14.46
C LYS A 262 46.60 -25.25 -15.95
N GLY A 263 45.58 -25.01 -16.77
CA GLY A 263 45.58 -25.34 -18.20
C GLY A 263 45.51 -26.85 -18.47
N LEU A 264 44.91 -27.63 -17.55
CA LEU A 264 44.74 -29.08 -17.75
C LEU A 264 43.54 -29.41 -18.66
N ALA A 265 42.68 -28.45 -18.94
CA ALA A 265 41.54 -28.58 -19.84
C ALA A 265 41.54 -27.42 -20.85
N ASP A 266 41.21 -27.74 -22.10
CA ASP A 266 41.13 -26.81 -23.22
C ASP A 266 39.71 -26.27 -23.44
N PHE A 267 38.70 -26.90 -22.84
CA PHE A 267 37.32 -26.45 -22.81
C PHE A 267 36.57 -27.06 -21.63
N ILE A 268 35.47 -26.41 -21.22
CA ILE A 268 34.59 -26.88 -20.15
C ILE A 268 33.28 -27.39 -20.75
N VAL A 269 32.84 -28.55 -20.29
CA VAL A 269 31.48 -29.06 -20.50
C VAL A 269 30.75 -28.91 -19.17
N ALA A 270 30.00 -27.83 -19.00
CA ALA A 270 29.23 -27.56 -17.79
C ALA A 270 27.90 -28.32 -17.84
N ASN A 271 27.75 -29.27 -16.93
CA ASN A 271 26.50 -30.00 -16.77
C ASN A 271 25.50 -29.14 -15.97
N ALA A 272 24.59 -28.44 -16.64
CA ALA A 272 23.63 -27.56 -15.99
C ALA A 272 22.28 -28.29 -15.85
N SER A 273 22.15 -29.12 -14.80
CA SER A 273 21.00 -30.02 -14.67
C SER A 273 19.73 -29.39 -14.10
N GLY A 274 19.83 -28.19 -13.52
CA GLY A 274 18.69 -27.43 -12.98
C GLY A 274 17.93 -26.63 -14.03
N SER A 275 16.68 -26.31 -13.72
CA SER A 275 15.89 -25.33 -14.45
C SER A 275 16.29 -23.90 -14.04
N LEU A 276 15.66 -22.88 -14.63
CA LEU A 276 15.84 -21.47 -14.20
C LEU A 276 15.18 -21.20 -12.86
N ASP A 277 14.19 -22.02 -12.48
CA ASP A 277 13.47 -21.95 -11.20
C ASP A 277 14.08 -22.86 -10.12
N ASP A 278 15.17 -23.57 -10.42
CA ASP A 278 15.80 -24.51 -9.48
C ASP A 278 16.57 -23.75 -8.38
N ALA A 279 16.00 -23.70 -7.18
CA ALA A 279 16.63 -23.03 -6.03
C ALA A 279 17.90 -23.73 -5.48
N VAL A 280 18.25 -24.93 -5.96
CA VAL A 280 19.38 -25.72 -5.47
C VAL A 280 20.57 -25.65 -6.42
N VAL A 281 20.32 -25.84 -7.71
CA VAL A 281 21.30 -25.84 -8.80
C VAL A 281 20.77 -25.07 -10.01
N GLY A 282 20.28 -23.85 -9.76
CA GLY A 282 19.72 -22.95 -10.77
C GLY A 282 20.63 -22.81 -11.99
N PHE A 283 20.01 -22.89 -13.17
CA PHE A 283 20.71 -22.89 -14.43
C PHE A 283 21.59 -21.64 -14.59
N ASP A 284 21.06 -20.46 -14.25
CA ASP A 284 21.77 -19.20 -14.40
C ASP A 284 22.99 -19.14 -13.47
N GLU A 285 22.83 -19.48 -12.19
CA GLU A 285 23.90 -19.45 -11.20
C GLU A 285 25.03 -20.44 -11.52
N VAL A 286 24.69 -21.62 -12.06
CA VAL A 286 25.65 -22.63 -12.49
C VAL A 286 26.40 -22.16 -13.74
N CYS A 287 25.68 -21.73 -14.76
CA CYS A 287 26.26 -21.36 -16.05
C CYS A 287 27.08 -20.07 -15.96
N SER A 288 26.58 -19.05 -15.27
CA SER A 288 27.30 -17.81 -15.00
C SER A 288 28.62 -18.06 -14.26
N TRP A 289 28.62 -18.94 -13.25
CA TRP A 289 29.85 -19.26 -12.52
C TRP A 289 30.88 -20.01 -13.38
N TRP A 290 30.43 -20.98 -14.18
CA TRP A 290 31.33 -21.68 -15.10
C TRP A 290 31.82 -20.78 -16.24
N SER A 291 31.00 -19.82 -16.68
CA SER A 291 31.38 -18.77 -17.64
C SER A 291 32.52 -17.92 -17.09
N ASP A 292 32.44 -17.48 -15.83
CA ASP A 292 33.53 -16.75 -15.17
C ASP A 292 34.84 -17.56 -15.10
N VAL A 293 34.75 -18.86 -14.80
CA VAL A 293 35.92 -19.75 -14.77
C VAL A 293 36.51 -19.93 -16.17
N ALA A 294 35.66 -20.12 -17.19
CA ALA A 294 36.06 -20.27 -18.58
C ALA A 294 36.74 -18.99 -19.10
N LYS A 295 36.12 -17.83 -18.84
CA LYS A 295 36.63 -16.49 -19.16
C LYS A 295 37.98 -16.22 -18.51
N ALA A 296 38.14 -16.56 -17.23
CA ALA A 296 39.41 -16.37 -16.54
C ALA A 296 40.55 -17.20 -17.12
N ALA A 297 40.25 -18.35 -17.73
CA ALA A 297 41.21 -19.23 -18.38
C ALA A 297 41.29 -19.05 -19.91
N ASP A 298 40.46 -18.18 -20.50
CA ASP A 298 40.33 -17.95 -21.94
C ASP A 298 40.07 -19.23 -22.74
N ILE A 299 39.13 -20.06 -22.26
CA ILE A 299 38.73 -21.30 -22.93
C ILE A 299 37.23 -21.34 -23.23
N PRO A 300 36.77 -22.12 -24.23
CA PRO A 300 35.36 -22.30 -24.54
C PRO A 300 34.56 -22.95 -23.41
N LEU A 301 33.34 -22.45 -23.19
CA LEU A 301 32.32 -23.08 -22.36
C LEU A 301 31.22 -23.69 -23.23
N TYR A 302 31.01 -24.99 -23.08
CA TYR A 302 29.85 -25.69 -23.64
C TYR A 302 28.89 -26.07 -22.52
N ILE A 303 27.61 -25.72 -22.69
CA ILE A 303 26.57 -25.95 -21.67
C ILE A 303 25.74 -27.16 -22.06
N VAL A 304 25.55 -28.10 -21.14
CA VAL A 304 24.65 -29.23 -21.33
C VAL A 304 23.25 -28.84 -20.84
N HIS A 305 22.28 -28.87 -21.75
CA HIS A 305 20.86 -28.69 -21.47
C HIS A 305 20.17 -30.04 -21.36
N HIS A 306 19.44 -30.25 -20.26
CA HIS A 306 18.75 -31.49 -19.96
C HIS A 306 17.33 -31.54 -20.58
N ASN A 307 17.24 -31.51 -21.91
CA ASN A 307 15.97 -31.55 -22.62
C ASN A 307 15.19 -32.86 -22.41
N GLU A 308 15.79 -33.93 -21.86
CA GLU A 308 15.05 -35.11 -21.42
C GLU A 308 14.13 -34.88 -20.23
N LYS A 309 14.32 -33.77 -19.50
CA LYS A 309 13.48 -33.38 -18.36
C LYS A 309 12.22 -32.61 -18.75
N ILE A 310 12.14 -32.09 -19.98
CA ILE A 310 10.96 -31.33 -20.45
C ILE A 310 9.70 -32.18 -20.33
N GLY A 311 8.65 -31.60 -19.75
CA GLY A 311 7.36 -32.24 -19.52
C GLY A 311 7.38 -33.29 -18.40
N THR A 312 8.47 -33.39 -17.62
CA THR A 312 8.51 -34.21 -16.40
C THR A 312 8.05 -33.39 -15.19
N ASP A 313 7.75 -34.06 -14.08
CA ASP A 313 7.34 -33.44 -12.81
C ASP A 313 8.54 -32.84 -12.02
N GLU A 314 9.71 -32.65 -12.66
CA GLU A 314 10.86 -31.97 -12.05
C GLU A 314 10.65 -30.45 -12.09
N ALA A 315 10.89 -29.77 -10.97
CA ALA A 315 10.57 -28.34 -10.81
C ALA A 315 11.16 -27.45 -11.92
N GLY A 316 10.30 -26.70 -12.59
CA GLY A 316 10.64 -25.78 -13.68
C GLY A 316 10.83 -26.48 -15.03
N TRP A 317 10.62 -27.79 -15.11
CA TRP A 317 10.66 -28.56 -16.35
C TRP A 317 9.28 -29.00 -16.85
N GLU A 318 8.21 -28.67 -16.11
CA GLU A 318 6.82 -28.98 -16.50
C GLU A 318 6.31 -28.15 -17.70
N VAL A 319 7.12 -27.19 -18.16
CA VAL A 319 6.76 -26.16 -19.14
C VAL A 319 7.49 -26.37 -20.48
N GLU A 320 6.86 -25.90 -21.57
CA GLU A 320 7.38 -26.03 -22.93
C GLU A 320 8.45 -24.99 -23.32
N ASP A 321 8.61 -23.91 -22.55
CA ASP A 321 9.48 -22.78 -22.89
C ASP A 321 10.85 -22.81 -22.17
N GLN A 322 11.05 -23.72 -21.22
CA GLN A 322 12.24 -23.78 -20.37
C GLN A 322 13.55 -23.86 -21.16
N LEU A 323 13.56 -24.65 -22.25
CA LEU A 323 14.76 -24.82 -23.08
C LEU A 323 15.15 -23.52 -23.80
N LEU A 324 14.16 -22.78 -24.31
CA LEU A 324 14.41 -21.50 -24.98
C LEU A 324 14.91 -20.45 -24.00
N LYS A 325 14.31 -20.39 -22.81
CA LYS A 325 14.74 -19.47 -21.76
C LYS A 325 16.19 -19.74 -21.33
N GLN A 326 16.58 -21.02 -21.21
CA GLN A 326 17.98 -21.38 -20.94
C GLN A 326 18.93 -20.98 -22.06
N LEU A 327 18.52 -21.10 -23.33
CA LEU A 327 19.34 -20.67 -24.47
C LEU A 327 19.50 -19.15 -24.50
N ALA A 328 18.41 -18.41 -24.29
CA ALA A 328 18.46 -16.95 -24.17
C ALA A 328 19.42 -16.52 -23.04
N LYS A 329 19.40 -17.21 -21.89
CA LYS A 329 20.35 -16.97 -20.80
C LYS A 329 21.79 -17.37 -21.11
N ALA A 330 22.00 -18.47 -21.81
CA ALA A 330 23.33 -18.88 -22.23
C ALA A 330 23.97 -17.88 -23.21
N ASP A 331 23.17 -17.30 -24.12
CA ASP A 331 23.62 -16.30 -25.08
C ASP A 331 24.05 -14.97 -24.41
N GLU A 332 23.61 -14.71 -23.17
CA GLU A 332 24.07 -13.56 -22.36
C GLU A 332 25.46 -13.76 -21.74
N LEU A 333 26.00 -15.00 -21.72
CA LEU A 333 27.22 -15.34 -20.98
C LEU A 333 28.51 -15.07 -21.75
N ASP A 334 29.56 -14.66 -21.03
CA ASP A 334 30.90 -14.54 -21.56
C ASP A 334 31.52 -15.92 -21.83
N ASN A 335 32.32 -16.05 -22.91
CA ASN A 335 32.99 -17.31 -23.30
C ASN A 335 32.06 -18.52 -23.52
N TYR A 336 30.74 -18.33 -23.52
CA TYR A 336 29.79 -19.33 -24.01
C TYR A 336 30.05 -19.58 -25.49
N SER A 337 30.21 -20.85 -25.83
CA SER A 337 30.61 -21.29 -27.18
C SER A 337 29.64 -22.32 -27.76
N GLY A 338 28.51 -22.56 -27.09
CA GLY A 338 27.43 -23.39 -27.59
C GLY A 338 26.84 -24.39 -26.61
N SER A 339 25.83 -25.08 -27.08
CA SER A 339 24.94 -25.95 -26.31
C SER A 339 25.02 -27.40 -26.73
N VAL A 340 24.86 -28.27 -25.73
CA VAL A 340 24.76 -29.72 -25.87
C VAL A 340 23.43 -30.18 -25.30
N PHE A 341 22.55 -30.73 -26.12
CA PHE A 341 21.23 -31.20 -25.72
C PHE A 341 21.30 -32.66 -25.31
N TYR A 342 21.11 -32.94 -24.03
CA TYR A 342 20.96 -34.28 -23.50
C TYR A 342 19.46 -34.51 -23.27
N SER A 343 18.76 -35.44 -23.93
CA SER A 343 19.25 -36.50 -24.83
C SER A 343 18.79 -36.33 -26.28
N GLU A 344 19.46 -37.05 -27.18
CA GLU A 344 19.08 -37.16 -28.59
C GLU A 344 17.69 -37.77 -28.75
N LYS A 345 17.31 -38.67 -27.84
CA LYS A 345 15.99 -39.29 -27.82
C LYS A 345 14.89 -38.27 -27.55
N SER A 346 15.09 -37.37 -26.59
CA SER A 346 14.10 -36.33 -26.29
C SER A 346 13.92 -35.37 -27.47
N LEU A 347 14.99 -35.04 -28.22
CA LEU A 347 14.87 -34.25 -29.45
C LEU A 347 13.95 -34.94 -30.49
N GLU A 348 14.01 -36.27 -30.61
CA GLU A 348 13.14 -37.00 -31.54
C GLU A 348 11.71 -37.18 -31.02
N ASP A 349 11.55 -37.44 -29.72
CA ASP A 349 10.23 -37.57 -29.09
C ASP A 349 9.48 -36.22 -29.10
N ASN A 350 10.21 -35.10 -29.19
CA ASN A 350 9.70 -33.73 -29.28
C ASN A 350 8.66 -33.43 -28.18
N PRO A 351 9.03 -33.60 -26.90
CA PRO A 351 8.09 -33.39 -25.81
C PRO A 351 7.58 -31.94 -25.86
N MET A 352 6.25 -31.81 -25.82
CA MET A 352 5.56 -30.51 -25.87
C MET A 352 5.91 -29.63 -27.09
N GLY A 353 6.44 -30.19 -28.18
CA GLY A 353 6.82 -29.41 -29.35
C GLY A 353 8.15 -28.64 -29.21
N THR A 354 8.95 -28.95 -28.19
CA THR A 354 10.20 -28.23 -27.89
C THR A 354 11.29 -28.34 -28.95
N THR A 355 11.35 -29.42 -29.71
CA THR A 355 12.29 -29.53 -30.85
C THR A 355 11.90 -28.58 -31.98
N ASP A 356 10.60 -28.38 -32.19
CA ASP A 356 10.10 -27.45 -33.21
C ASP A 356 10.42 -26.01 -32.82
N THR A 357 10.21 -25.64 -31.55
CA THR A 357 10.54 -24.30 -31.05
C THR A 357 12.05 -24.06 -30.98
N LEU A 358 12.84 -25.07 -30.60
CA LEU A 358 14.30 -25.03 -30.68
C LEU A 358 14.78 -24.78 -32.11
N THR A 359 14.18 -25.47 -33.08
CA THR A 359 14.52 -25.28 -34.50
C THR A 359 14.15 -23.87 -34.97
N LYS A 360 13.01 -23.32 -34.53
CA LYS A 360 12.65 -21.92 -34.79
C LYS A 360 13.66 -20.94 -34.17
N TYR A 361 14.11 -21.20 -32.95
CA TYR A 361 15.12 -20.39 -32.26
C TYR A 361 16.41 -20.33 -33.06
N PHE A 362 16.93 -21.48 -33.51
CA PHE A 362 18.14 -21.53 -34.35
C PHE A 362 18.01 -20.88 -35.73
N ASN A 363 16.79 -20.56 -36.16
CA ASN A 363 16.49 -19.88 -37.42
C ASN A 363 16.02 -18.43 -37.21
N ASP A 364 16.21 -17.86 -36.01
CA ASP A 364 15.83 -16.48 -35.65
C ASP A 364 14.32 -16.20 -35.82
N GLN A 365 13.46 -17.19 -35.52
CA GLN A 365 12.00 -17.11 -35.65
C GLN A 365 11.26 -17.00 -34.31
N ILE A 366 11.98 -16.78 -33.21
CA ILE A 366 11.43 -16.61 -31.86
C ILE A 366 11.58 -15.15 -31.46
N ASN A 367 10.52 -14.55 -30.94
CA ASN A 367 10.61 -13.25 -30.30
C ASN A 367 11.14 -13.43 -28.86
N VAL A 368 12.42 -13.17 -28.65
CA VAL A 368 13.07 -13.37 -27.35
C VAL A 368 12.56 -12.38 -26.30
N ASP A 369 12.11 -11.19 -26.72
CA ASP A 369 11.63 -10.15 -25.80
C ASP A 369 10.35 -10.57 -25.07
N SER A 370 9.45 -11.31 -25.72
CA SER A 370 8.19 -11.80 -25.11
C SER A 370 8.35 -13.15 -24.39
N LEU A 371 9.49 -13.83 -24.53
CA LEU A 371 9.67 -15.21 -24.07
C LEU A 371 9.51 -15.37 -22.54
N PHE A 372 9.83 -14.31 -21.80
CA PHE A 372 9.71 -14.29 -20.34
C PHE A 372 8.33 -13.81 -19.84
N GLU A 373 7.42 -13.46 -20.74
CA GLU A 373 6.04 -13.13 -20.39
C GLU A 373 5.26 -14.42 -20.04
N ASP A 374 4.50 -14.37 -18.96
CA ASP A 374 3.55 -15.41 -18.56
C ASP A 374 2.12 -14.98 -18.93
N LEU A 375 1.16 -15.91 -18.82
CA LEU A 375 -0.26 -15.54 -18.89
C LEU A 375 -0.61 -14.66 -17.69
N GLU A 376 -0.81 -13.37 -17.94
CA GLU A 376 -1.21 -12.40 -16.92
C GLU A 376 -2.70 -12.10 -17.03
N MET A 377 -3.46 -12.53 -16.02
CA MET A 377 -4.89 -12.29 -15.91
C MET A 377 -5.14 -10.98 -15.15
N THR A 378 -5.80 -10.03 -15.80
CA THR A 378 -6.25 -8.77 -15.16
C THR A 378 -7.69 -8.87 -14.65
N SER A 379 -8.51 -9.74 -15.23
CA SER A 379 -9.84 -10.07 -14.73
C SER A 379 -10.23 -11.49 -15.14
N PRO A 380 -10.92 -12.27 -14.29
CA PRO A 380 -11.04 -12.05 -12.86
C PRO A 380 -9.72 -12.38 -12.16
N TYR A 381 -9.36 -11.60 -11.13
CA TYR A 381 -8.10 -11.76 -10.41
C TYR A 381 -8.04 -13.05 -9.57
N TYR A 382 -9.17 -13.48 -9.00
CA TYR A 382 -9.25 -14.69 -8.17
C TYR A 382 -9.77 -15.89 -8.96
N THR A 383 -9.16 -17.06 -8.78
CA THR A 383 -9.53 -18.32 -9.46
C THR A 383 -10.61 -19.11 -8.73
N ASN A 384 -10.75 -18.94 -7.41
CA ASN A 384 -11.79 -19.61 -6.63
C ASN A 384 -12.45 -18.58 -5.72
N TYR A 385 -13.72 -18.30 -5.97
CA TYR A 385 -14.47 -17.39 -5.14
C TYR A 385 -15.95 -17.67 -5.28
N SER A 386 -16.70 -17.28 -4.25
CA SER A 386 -18.14 -17.22 -4.36
C SER A 386 -18.55 -15.80 -4.72
N THR A 387 -19.53 -15.67 -5.60
CA THR A 387 -20.12 -14.37 -5.94
C THR A 387 -21.64 -14.47 -5.95
N ASP A 388 -22.31 -13.34 -5.78
CA ASP A 388 -23.73 -13.20 -6.05
C ASP A 388 -24.02 -12.62 -7.46
N ASP A 389 -22.97 -12.19 -8.17
CA ASP A 389 -23.04 -11.67 -9.55
C ASP A 389 -23.51 -12.71 -10.56
N THR A 390 -24.12 -12.24 -11.65
CA THR A 390 -24.67 -13.09 -12.71
C THR A 390 -23.69 -13.40 -13.84
N SER A 391 -22.54 -12.71 -13.93
CA SER A 391 -21.54 -12.87 -15.00
C SER A 391 -20.13 -12.46 -14.56
N VAL A 392 -19.12 -12.84 -15.33
CA VAL A 392 -17.69 -12.54 -15.08
C VAL A 392 -16.96 -12.19 -16.38
N ALA A 393 -16.05 -11.20 -16.32
CA ALA A 393 -15.21 -10.77 -17.45
C ALA A 393 -13.80 -11.37 -17.38
N PHE A 394 -13.29 -11.86 -18.51
CA PHE A 394 -11.94 -12.42 -18.68
C PHE A 394 -11.06 -11.49 -19.52
N MET A 395 -9.92 -11.06 -18.98
CA MET A 395 -8.97 -10.13 -19.62
C MET A 395 -7.53 -10.45 -19.22
N GLY A 396 -6.58 -10.25 -20.14
CA GLY A 396 -5.16 -10.49 -19.88
C GLY A 396 -4.23 -10.34 -21.09
N THR A 397 -2.97 -10.70 -20.90
CA THR A 397 -1.92 -10.81 -21.94
C THR A 397 -1.12 -12.12 -21.78
N PHE A 398 -0.31 -12.51 -22.76
CA PHE A 398 0.49 -13.74 -22.76
C PHE A 398 1.61 -13.72 -23.81
N ASP A 399 2.61 -14.60 -23.67
CA ASP A 399 3.72 -14.76 -24.62
C ASP A 399 3.24 -15.28 -25.99
N GLU A 400 3.42 -14.46 -27.03
CA GLU A 400 2.98 -14.74 -28.39
C GLU A 400 3.69 -15.93 -29.07
N ASN A 401 4.82 -16.39 -28.53
CA ASN A 401 5.51 -17.57 -29.05
C ASN A 401 4.72 -18.86 -28.82
N PHE A 402 3.75 -18.86 -27.89
CA PHE A 402 2.96 -20.03 -27.48
C PHE A 402 1.45 -19.76 -27.47
N ASP A 403 0.66 -20.77 -27.83
CA ASP A 403 -0.80 -20.63 -27.93
C ASP A 403 -1.49 -20.59 -26.54
N VAL A 404 -2.62 -19.88 -26.44
CA VAL A 404 -3.53 -19.89 -25.28
C VAL A 404 -4.91 -20.39 -25.69
N TYR A 405 -5.54 -21.16 -24.81
CA TYR A 405 -6.90 -21.68 -24.99
C TYR A 405 -7.80 -21.35 -23.81
N PHE A 406 -9.04 -20.90 -24.06
CA PHE A 406 -10.12 -20.76 -23.09
C PHE A 406 -11.23 -21.76 -23.39
N ASP A 407 -11.55 -22.66 -22.46
CA ASP A 407 -12.50 -23.77 -22.64
C ASP A 407 -12.26 -24.57 -23.96
N GLY A 408 -11.00 -24.66 -24.38
CA GLY A 408 -10.58 -25.34 -25.61
C GLY A 408 -10.60 -24.47 -26.88
N GLU A 409 -11.05 -23.21 -26.82
CA GLU A 409 -11.02 -22.25 -27.93
C GLU A 409 -9.76 -21.38 -27.90
N LYS A 410 -9.06 -21.25 -29.03
CA LYS A 410 -7.82 -20.48 -29.12
C LYS A 410 -8.08 -18.99 -28.93
N LEU A 411 -7.31 -18.35 -28.06
CA LEU A 411 -7.30 -16.89 -27.86
C LEU A 411 -6.29 -16.22 -28.81
N THR A 412 -6.58 -14.96 -29.15
CA THR A 412 -5.69 -14.10 -29.94
C THR A 412 -5.57 -12.75 -29.27
N LEU A 413 -4.34 -12.23 -29.16
CA LEU A 413 -4.11 -10.86 -28.72
C LEU A 413 -4.61 -9.87 -29.78
N ASN A 414 -5.09 -8.71 -29.33
CA ASN A 414 -5.43 -7.58 -30.18
C ASN A 414 -4.17 -6.76 -30.55
N GLU A 415 -4.32 -5.69 -31.34
CA GLU A 415 -3.21 -4.82 -31.77
C GLU A 415 -2.45 -4.15 -30.60
N ALA A 416 -3.03 -4.13 -29.40
CA ALA A 416 -2.43 -3.61 -28.18
C ALA A 416 -1.85 -4.72 -27.27
N GLY A 417 -1.76 -5.96 -27.75
CA GLY A 417 -1.17 -7.08 -27.00
C GLY A 417 -2.05 -7.66 -25.89
N ASN A 418 -3.38 -7.49 -25.93
CA ASN A 418 -4.30 -7.97 -24.88
C ASN A 418 -5.49 -8.78 -25.43
N PHE A 419 -6.14 -9.60 -24.59
CA PHE A 419 -7.43 -10.27 -24.88
C PHE A 419 -8.55 -9.84 -23.91
N TYR A 420 -9.83 -9.91 -24.35
CA TYR A 420 -11.02 -9.55 -23.54
C TYR A 420 -12.30 -10.29 -24.01
N PHE A 421 -13.11 -10.85 -23.07
CA PHE A 421 -14.49 -11.35 -23.30
C PHE A 421 -15.27 -11.62 -21.97
N GLU A 422 -16.59 -11.88 -22.02
CA GLU A 422 -17.46 -12.11 -20.83
C GLU A 422 -18.19 -13.48 -20.83
N LYS A 423 -18.52 -14.03 -19.63
CA LYS A 423 -19.26 -15.30 -19.40
C LYS A 423 -20.35 -15.18 -18.33
N GLN A 424 -21.47 -15.90 -18.49
CA GLN A 424 -22.62 -15.92 -17.55
C GLN A 424 -22.51 -17.04 -16.49
N LEU A 425 -23.10 -16.87 -15.29
CA LEU A 425 -23.02 -17.78 -14.13
C LEU A 425 -24.39 -18.37 -13.70
N GLU A 426 -24.46 -19.68 -13.46
CA GLU A 426 -25.62 -20.39 -12.89
C GLU A 426 -25.56 -20.44 -11.34
N VAL A 427 -26.70 -20.57 -10.63
CA VAL A 427 -26.72 -20.74 -9.15
C VAL A 427 -26.05 -22.08 -8.78
N GLY A 428 -25.08 -22.05 -7.88
CA GLY A 428 -24.18 -23.17 -7.60
C GLY A 428 -22.80 -22.98 -8.24
N MET A 429 -22.02 -24.05 -8.34
CA MET A 429 -20.64 -23.98 -8.82
C MET A 429 -20.55 -23.88 -10.36
N ASN A 430 -19.79 -22.90 -10.86
CA ASN A 430 -19.44 -22.74 -12.28
C ASN A 430 -17.94 -22.96 -12.47
N THR A 431 -17.51 -23.65 -13.53
CA THR A 431 -16.10 -23.94 -13.78
C THR A 431 -15.68 -23.54 -15.20
N PHE A 432 -14.60 -22.76 -15.33
CA PHE A 432 -13.96 -22.38 -16.61
C PHE A 432 -12.48 -22.76 -16.61
N VAL A 433 -11.89 -22.99 -17.79
CA VAL A 433 -10.53 -23.50 -17.92
C VAL A 433 -9.71 -22.66 -18.91
N ILE A 434 -8.58 -22.12 -18.47
CA ILE A 434 -7.59 -21.46 -19.35
C ILE A 434 -6.32 -22.29 -19.39
N THR A 435 -5.75 -22.52 -20.58
CA THR A 435 -4.52 -23.28 -20.76
C THR A 435 -3.49 -22.48 -21.56
N HIS A 436 -2.28 -22.34 -21.02
CA HIS A 436 -1.11 -21.70 -21.65
C HIS A 436 0.19 -22.34 -21.16
N LYS A 437 1.18 -22.59 -22.03
CA LYS A 437 2.48 -23.18 -21.66
C LYS A 437 2.38 -24.46 -20.81
N GLY A 438 1.41 -25.33 -21.12
CA GLY A 438 1.12 -26.55 -20.37
C GLY A 438 0.46 -26.35 -18.99
N LYS A 439 0.32 -25.10 -18.51
CA LYS A 439 -0.36 -24.76 -17.26
C LYS A 439 -1.85 -24.62 -17.50
N THR A 440 -2.65 -25.20 -16.60
CA THR A 440 -4.11 -25.07 -16.60
C THR A 440 -4.56 -24.26 -15.40
N ILE A 441 -5.24 -23.15 -15.66
CA ILE A 441 -5.89 -22.33 -14.64
C ILE A 441 -7.38 -22.68 -14.63
N ASN A 442 -7.84 -23.24 -13.50
CA ASN A 442 -9.25 -23.53 -13.29
C ASN A 442 -9.89 -22.40 -12.49
N TYR A 443 -10.90 -21.77 -13.07
CA TYR A 443 -11.76 -20.82 -12.38
C TYR A 443 -12.98 -21.56 -11.85
N ASN A 444 -13.12 -21.69 -10.52
CA ASN A 444 -14.32 -22.23 -9.86
C ASN A 444 -15.06 -21.09 -9.14
N ILE A 445 -16.18 -20.69 -9.73
CA ILE A 445 -16.94 -19.54 -9.28
C ILE A 445 -18.27 -20.06 -8.74
N GLU A 446 -18.39 -20.13 -7.41
CA GLU A 446 -19.62 -20.60 -6.76
C GLU A 446 -20.61 -19.47 -6.59
N ARG A 447 -21.71 -19.54 -7.31
CA ARG A 447 -22.79 -18.62 -7.08
C ARG A 447 -23.64 -19.10 -5.90
N THR A 448 -23.47 -18.51 -4.72
CA THR A 448 -24.17 -18.91 -3.49
C THR A 448 -25.37 -18.03 -3.15
N ILE A 449 -26.26 -18.55 -2.29
CA ILE A 449 -27.36 -17.81 -1.66
C ILE A 449 -27.01 -17.65 -0.18
N ASN A 450 -26.52 -16.47 0.21
CA ASN A 450 -26.27 -16.12 1.61
C ASN A 450 -27.58 -15.58 2.22
N VAL A 451 -28.05 -16.12 3.35
CA VAL A 451 -29.33 -15.65 3.94
C VAL A 451 -29.12 -14.42 4.82
N LEU A 452 -27.98 -14.34 5.53
CA LEU A 452 -27.58 -13.19 6.35
C LEU A 452 -26.16 -12.81 5.92
N LYS A 453 -26.08 -11.91 4.94
CA LYS A 453 -24.87 -11.47 4.25
C LYS A 453 -23.90 -10.74 5.16
N SER A 454 -24.42 -9.85 5.99
CA SER A 454 -23.63 -9.08 6.95
C SER A 454 -24.54 -8.53 8.05
N VAL A 455 -23.93 -8.17 9.18
CA VAL A 455 -24.54 -7.26 10.15
C VAL A 455 -23.81 -5.93 10.12
N GLY A 456 -24.44 -4.87 10.62
CA GLY A 456 -23.83 -3.56 10.73
C GLY A 456 -22.54 -3.64 11.53
N SER A 457 -21.50 -2.99 11.03
CA SER A 457 -20.15 -3.01 11.62
C SER A 457 -20.11 -2.48 13.05
N SER A 458 -21.08 -1.67 13.46
CA SER A 458 -21.21 -1.13 14.82
C SER A 458 -21.53 -2.20 15.86
N VAL A 459 -22.21 -3.29 15.47
CA VAL A 459 -22.72 -4.32 16.37
C VAL A 459 -22.08 -5.69 16.15
N SER A 460 -20.92 -5.73 15.47
CA SER A 460 -20.22 -6.98 15.15
C SER A 460 -19.54 -7.64 16.36
N GLU A 461 -19.32 -8.95 16.27
CA GLU A 461 -18.61 -9.78 17.27
C GLU A 461 -17.22 -9.24 17.60
N GLY A 462 -16.80 -9.36 18.86
CA GLY A 462 -15.50 -8.90 19.35
C GLY A 462 -15.39 -7.39 19.60
N LYS A 463 -16.47 -6.62 19.37
CA LYS A 463 -16.55 -5.21 19.75
C LYS A 463 -17.22 -5.04 21.11
N THR A 464 -16.82 -3.98 21.80
CA THR A 464 -17.52 -3.46 22.97
C THR A 464 -18.10 -2.10 22.61
N LEU A 465 -19.39 -1.92 22.83
CA LEU A 465 -20.17 -0.72 22.61
C LEU A 465 -20.42 -0.07 23.97
N SER A 466 -19.68 0.99 24.25
CA SER A 466 -19.89 1.87 25.41
C SER A 466 -20.68 3.08 24.94
N VAL A 467 -21.95 3.18 25.33
CA VAL A 467 -22.89 4.18 24.82
C VAL A 467 -23.47 4.99 25.97
N ASP A 468 -23.80 6.26 25.76
CA ASP A 468 -24.51 7.03 26.79
C ASP A 468 -25.94 6.49 26.93
N GLY A 469 -26.56 6.65 28.08
CA GLY A 469 -27.89 6.07 28.25
C GLY A 469 -28.97 6.77 27.42
N GLY A 470 -30.07 6.06 27.19
CA GLY A 470 -31.10 6.49 26.23
C GLY A 470 -30.71 6.31 24.76
N THR A 471 -29.45 5.92 24.48
CA THR A 471 -28.97 5.72 23.10
C THR A 471 -29.73 4.62 22.38
N SER A 472 -30.24 4.95 21.19
CA SER A 472 -30.87 3.96 20.30
C SER A 472 -29.83 3.26 19.44
N VAL A 473 -29.45 2.05 19.85
CA VAL A 473 -28.54 1.19 19.12
C VAL A 473 -29.22 0.68 17.84
N SER A 474 -28.74 1.18 16.71
CA SER A 474 -29.28 0.82 15.39
C SER A 474 -28.70 -0.52 14.93
N ILE A 475 -29.59 -1.45 14.62
CA ILE A 475 -29.27 -2.75 14.08
C ILE A 475 -29.53 -2.73 12.59
N LEU A 476 -28.51 -3.03 11.81
CA LEU A 476 -28.61 -3.31 10.38
C LEU A 476 -28.17 -4.75 10.17
N ALA A 477 -28.90 -5.47 9.34
CA ALA A 477 -28.48 -6.75 8.84
C ALA A 477 -28.84 -6.85 7.35
N VAL A 478 -27.89 -7.22 6.49
CA VAL A 478 -28.18 -7.50 5.09
C VAL A 478 -28.55 -8.97 5.00
N ALA A 479 -29.77 -9.26 4.58
CA ALA A 479 -30.28 -10.61 4.48
C ALA A 479 -30.93 -10.82 3.10
N TYR A 480 -31.21 -12.05 2.71
CA TYR A 480 -31.81 -12.32 1.39
C TYR A 480 -33.21 -11.68 1.31
N LYS A 481 -33.61 -11.15 0.14
CA LYS A 481 -34.94 -10.52 -0.03
C LYS A 481 -36.05 -11.51 0.38
N GLY A 482 -36.94 -11.10 1.28
CA GLY A 482 -38.01 -11.91 1.86
C GLY A 482 -37.65 -12.73 3.10
N SER A 483 -36.50 -12.50 3.74
CA SER A 483 -36.10 -13.17 5.00
C SER A 483 -36.93 -12.70 6.20
N TYR A 484 -37.05 -13.53 7.24
CA TYR A 484 -37.54 -13.12 8.57
C TYR A 484 -36.36 -12.88 9.52
N ALA A 485 -36.22 -11.68 10.10
CA ALA A 485 -35.05 -11.28 10.89
C ALA A 485 -35.38 -10.57 12.23
N THR A 486 -34.58 -10.78 13.29
CA THR A 486 -34.80 -10.23 14.64
C THR A 486 -33.48 -9.82 15.33
N ALA A 487 -33.55 -8.97 16.36
CA ALA A 487 -32.41 -8.58 17.21
C ALA A 487 -32.77 -8.48 18.71
N THR A 488 -31.83 -8.82 19.59
CA THR A 488 -32.03 -8.86 21.06
C THR A 488 -30.85 -8.23 21.82
N LEU A 489 -31.13 -7.40 22.84
CA LEU A 489 -30.13 -6.84 23.76
C LEU A 489 -30.76 -6.51 25.13
N GLY A 490 -30.06 -6.80 26.24
CA GLY A 490 -30.51 -6.43 27.59
C GLY A 490 -31.87 -7.04 28.00
N GLY A 491 -32.28 -8.14 27.38
CA GLY A 491 -33.59 -8.79 27.58
C GLY A 491 -34.73 -8.28 26.69
N THR A 492 -34.48 -7.29 25.83
CA THR A 492 -35.46 -6.75 24.87
C THR A 492 -35.21 -7.31 23.47
N THR A 493 -36.24 -7.85 22.82
CA THR A 493 -36.18 -8.39 21.44
C THR A 493 -37.07 -7.58 20.50
N ILE A 494 -36.55 -7.26 19.32
CA ILE A 494 -37.29 -6.60 18.24
C ILE A 494 -37.23 -7.41 16.94
N GLU A 495 -38.24 -7.23 16.10
CA GLU A 495 -38.24 -7.72 14.72
C GLU A 495 -37.62 -6.66 13.79
N LEU A 496 -36.78 -7.08 12.85
CA LEU A 496 -36.13 -6.20 11.87
C LEU A 496 -37.00 -6.10 10.61
N THR A 497 -37.17 -4.89 10.10
CA THR A 497 -38.03 -4.63 8.95
C THR A 497 -37.21 -4.69 7.66
N GLU A 498 -37.67 -5.48 6.69
CA GLU A 498 -37.07 -5.54 5.36
C GLU A 498 -37.27 -4.22 4.61
N ASN A 499 -36.19 -3.68 4.07
CA ASN A 499 -36.21 -2.57 3.14
C ASN A 499 -35.57 -2.99 1.81
N ALA A 500 -36.42 -3.16 0.80
CA ALA A 500 -36.01 -3.56 -0.55
C ALA A 500 -35.31 -2.44 -1.36
N LYS A 501 -35.32 -1.19 -0.87
CA LYS A 501 -34.58 -0.04 -1.42
C LYS A 501 -33.68 0.52 -0.34
N SER A 502 -32.44 0.06 -0.30
CA SER A 502 -31.47 0.48 0.69
C SER A 502 -30.14 0.76 0.02
N ASP A 503 -29.49 1.87 0.37
CA ASP A 503 -28.23 2.28 -0.29
C ASP A 503 -27.07 1.33 -0.01
N VAL A 504 -27.20 0.45 1.00
CA VAL A 504 -26.25 -0.61 1.33
C VAL A 504 -26.42 -1.87 0.46
N VAL A 505 -27.49 -1.96 -0.34
CA VAL A 505 -27.75 -3.11 -1.21
C VAL A 505 -28.39 -2.66 -2.53
N ASP A 506 -27.71 -2.90 -3.66
CA ASP A 506 -28.20 -2.52 -5.00
C ASP A 506 -29.66 -2.94 -5.21
N ILE A 507 -30.49 -2.06 -5.79
CA ILE A 507 -31.92 -2.32 -6.03
C ILE A 507 -32.17 -3.60 -6.86
N ASN A 508 -31.22 -3.95 -7.74
CA ASN A 508 -31.24 -5.16 -8.56
C ASN A 508 -30.58 -6.38 -7.86
N SER A 509 -30.03 -6.21 -6.65
CA SER A 509 -29.45 -7.29 -5.85
C SER A 509 -30.52 -8.29 -5.37
N SER A 510 -30.08 -9.51 -5.07
CA SER A 510 -30.93 -10.56 -4.46
C SER A 510 -31.10 -10.41 -2.94
N TYR A 511 -30.46 -9.41 -2.33
CA TYR A 511 -30.46 -9.12 -0.89
C TYR A 511 -31.23 -7.84 -0.57
N ALA A 512 -31.70 -7.72 0.66
CA ALA A 512 -32.30 -6.51 1.22
C ALA A 512 -31.68 -6.20 2.58
N ALA A 513 -31.73 -4.92 2.96
CA ALA A 513 -31.37 -4.50 4.30
C ALA A 513 -32.55 -4.74 5.24
N PHE A 514 -32.24 -5.23 6.43
CA PHE A 514 -33.17 -5.40 7.54
C PHE A 514 -32.70 -4.49 8.66
N THR A 515 -33.56 -3.57 9.09
CA THR A 515 -33.18 -2.59 10.10
C THR A 515 -34.16 -2.55 11.26
N GLY A 516 -33.63 -2.15 12.42
CA GLY A 516 -34.36 -1.93 13.65
C GLY A 516 -33.51 -1.14 14.64
N LYS A 517 -34.09 -0.63 15.71
CA LYS A 517 -33.36 0.09 16.77
C LYS A 517 -33.76 -0.43 18.14
N ILE A 518 -32.78 -0.68 19.01
CA ILE A 518 -33.00 -1.01 20.42
C ILE A 518 -32.47 0.15 21.25
N THR A 519 -33.34 0.80 22.02
CA THR A 519 -32.97 1.88 22.94
C THR A 519 -32.43 1.29 24.24
N VAL A 520 -31.20 1.66 24.61
CA VAL A 520 -30.60 1.27 25.89
C VAL A 520 -31.18 2.13 27.03
N PRO A 521 -31.20 1.65 28.29
CA PRO A 521 -31.67 2.43 29.44
C PRO A 521 -30.89 3.74 29.62
N GLU A 522 -31.51 4.73 30.30
CA GLU A 522 -30.89 6.02 30.64
C GLU A 522 -29.65 5.89 31.54
N GLY A 523 -28.68 6.80 31.37
CA GLY A 523 -27.35 6.71 31.96
C GLY A 523 -27.38 7.25 33.39
N ILE A 524 -26.67 6.58 34.30
CA ILE A 524 -26.68 6.98 35.71
C ILE A 524 -25.44 7.83 35.99
N VAL A 525 -25.63 8.95 36.72
CA VAL A 525 -24.54 9.82 37.16
C VAL A 525 -23.54 9.01 37.98
N ASP A 526 -22.27 9.04 37.57
CA ASP A 526 -21.15 8.29 38.14
C ASP A 526 -21.29 6.76 38.17
N GLU A 527 -22.23 6.17 37.43
CA GLU A 527 -22.45 4.71 37.40
C GLU A 527 -22.66 4.14 35.98
N GLU A 528 -21.77 3.23 35.57
CA GLU A 528 -21.87 2.49 34.30
C GLU A 528 -22.81 1.27 34.46
N GLN A 529 -23.60 0.94 33.42
CA GLN A 529 -24.55 -0.18 33.44
C GLN A 529 -24.29 -1.19 32.31
N TYR A 530 -23.98 -2.45 32.64
CA TYR A 530 -23.70 -3.50 31.65
C TYR A 530 -24.96 -4.26 31.18
N LEU A 531 -25.16 -4.40 29.86
CA LEU A 531 -26.36 -4.98 29.25
C LEU A 531 -26.14 -6.33 28.53
N GLY A 532 -24.89 -6.79 28.38
CA GLY A 532 -24.55 -8.02 27.66
C GLY A 532 -24.41 -7.86 26.15
N ASN A 533 -24.35 -8.97 25.41
CA ASN A 533 -24.16 -8.98 23.95
C ASN A 533 -25.45 -8.73 23.15
N ILE A 534 -25.31 -8.16 21.96
CA ILE A 534 -26.39 -8.08 20.96
C ILE A 534 -26.50 -9.42 20.22
N GLU A 535 -27.69 -9.96 20.02
CA GLU A 535 -27.92 -11.16 19.21
C GLU A 535 -28.82 -10.85 18.00
N ILE A 536 -28.43 -11.24 16.78
CA ILE A 536 -29.17 -10.95 15.53
C ILE A 536 -29.42 -12.25 14.76
N SER A 537 -30.65 -12.51 14.32
CA SER A 537 -31.02 -13.74 13.58
C SER A 537 -31.78 -13.47 12.30
N ALA A 538 -31.61 -14.29 11.25
CA ALA A 538 -32.40 -14.24 10.02
C ALA A 538 -32.67 -15.63 9.41
N SER A 539 -33.80 -15.78 8.68
CA SER A 539 -34.19 -17.04 8.02
C SER A 539 -34.92 -16.86 6.69
N TYR A 540 -34.62 -17.71 5.69
CA TYR A 540 -35.23 -17.71 4.35
C TYR A 540 -35.28 -19.13 3.75
N ALA A 541 -36.43 -19.53 3.21
CA ALA A 541 -36.65 -20.80 2.50
C ALA A 541 -36.14 -22.07 3.22
N GLY A 542 -36.20 -22.11 4.56
CA GLY A 542 -35.76 -23.24 5.38
C GLY A 542 -34.31 -23.17 5.89
N TYR A 543 -33.54 -22.16 5.47
CA TYR A 543 -32.20 -21.86 5.97
C TYR A 543 -32.29 -20.74 7.02
N SER A 544 -31.52 -20.84 8.12
CA SER A 544 -31.48 -19.82 9.17
C SER A 544 -30.06 -19.62 9.71
N ARG A 545 -29.77 -18.42 10.22
CA ARG A 545 -28.48 -18.07 10.81
C ARG A 545 -28.66 -17.06 11.94
N THR A 546 -27.89 -17.22 13.02
CA THR A 546 -27.79 -16.30 14.16
C THR A 546 -26.35 -15.78 14.28
N TYR A 547 -26.22 -14.52 14.67
CA TYR A 547 -24.97 -13.79 14.84
C TYR A 547 -24.93 -13.18 16.25
N ILE A 548 -23.86 -13.45 17.00
CA ILE A 548 -23.62 -12.87 18.33
C ILE A 548 -22.67 -11.68 18.15
N GLY A 549 -23.15 -10.50 18.52
CA GLY A 549 -22.54 -9.22 18.26
C GLY A 549 -21.84 -8.62 19.47
N ALA A 550 -21.67 -7.30 19.40
CA ALA A 550 -20.94 -6.52 20.37
C ALA A 550 -21.49 -6.62 21.80
N GLU A 551 -20.61 -6.56 22.80
CA GLU A 551 -20.97 -6.36 24.21
C GLU A 551 -21.38 -4.91 24.45
N VAL A 552 -22.48 -4.64 25.15
CA VAL A 552 -22.97 -3.26 25.36
C VAL A 552 -22.92 -2.85 26.83
N THR A 553 -22.34 -1.69 27.09
CA THR A 553 -22.31 -0.99 28.39
C THR A 553 -22.86 0.42 28.20
N VAL A 554 -23.69 0.86 29.15
CA VAL A 554 -24.14 2.25 29.24
C VAL A 554 -23.14 3.03 30.09
N ASN A 555 -22.61 4.13 29.57
CA ASN A 555 -21.61 4.97 30.22
C ASN A 555 -22.17 5.67 31.47
N ALA A 556 -21.32 5.81 32.49
CA ALA A 556 -21.56 6.70 33.62
C ALA A 556 -21.54 8.15 33.13
N VAL A 557 -22.53 8.96 33.51
CA VAL A 557 -22.50 10.40 33.24
C VAL A 557 -21.48 11.07 34.18
N LYS A 558 -20.45 11.75 33.64
CA LYS A 558 -19.43 12.53 34.39
C LYS A 558 -19.35 13.98 33.88
N LEU A 559 -19.12 14.94 34.79
CA LEU A 559 -18.80 16.34 34.45
C LEU A 559 -17.34 16.69 34.81
N PRO A 560 -16.62 17.44 33.95
CA PRO A 560 -15.77 18.53 34.42
C PRO A 560 -16.10 19.86 33.72
N GLU A 561 -16.41 20.88 34.53
CA GLU A 561 -16.65 22.28 34.13
C GLU A 561 -15.34 23.04 33.84
N LYS A 562 -15.41 23.99 32.90
CA LYS A 562 -14.69 25.26 32.99
C LYS A 562 -15.72 26.38 32.86
N ASN A 563 -15.77 27.23 33.87
CA ASN A 563 -16.78 28.25 34.09
C ASN A 563 -17.03 29.10 32.83
N VAL A 564 -18.20 28.95 32.21
CA VAL A 564 -18.91 30.16 31.76
C VAL A 564 -18.97 31.02 33.01
N GLU A 565 -18.33 32.19 32.99
CA GLU A 565 -18.41 33.11 34.11
C GLU A 565 -19.87 33.58 34.16
N ILE A 566 -20.70 32.83 34.88
CA ILE A 566 -22.04 33.26 35.25
C ILE A 566 -21.79 34.49 36.10
N ILE A 567 -22.20 35.65 35.61
CA ILE A 567 -22.10 36.90 36.34
C ILE A 567 -23.12 36.82 37.48
N ASP A 568 -22.73 36.14 38.57
CA ASP A 568 -23.54 36.01 39.78
C ASP A 568 -23.41 37.27 40.65
N GLU A 569 -22.27 37.96 40.59
CA GLU A 569 -22.06 39.24 41.29
C GLU A 569 -22.03 40.41 40.31
N ILE A 570 -23.08 41.23 40.33
CA ILE A 570 -23.19 42.42 39.47
C ILE A 570 -22.26 43.54 39.97
N PRO A 571 -21.37 44.09 39.12
CA PRO A 571 -20.50 45.20 39.49
C PRO A 571 -21.33 46.49 39.67
N ALA A 572 -21.59 46.87 40.92
CA ALA A 572 -22.49 47.96 41.24
C ALA A 572 -22.05 49.33 40.70
N ASP A 573 -20.75 49.54 40.47
CA ASP A 573 -20.17 50.76 39.92
C ASP A 573 -20.17 50.81 38.38
N GLN A 574 -20.46 49.68 37.72
CA GLN A 574 -20.55 49.56 36.26
C GLN A 574 -21.96 49.17 35.80
N SER A 575 -22.97 49.41 36.66
CA SER A 575 -24.34 48.98 36.43
C SER A 575 -25.35 50.07 36.74
N SER A 576 -26.36 50.16 35.90
CA SER A 576 -27.56 50.95 36.11
C SER A 576 -28.69 49.98 36.51
N PHE A 577 -29.29 50.21 37.69
CA PHE A 577 -30.28 49.31 38.27
C PHE A 577 -31.70 49.73 37.92
N GLY A 578 -32.56 48.74 37.63
CA GLY A 578 -33.94 48.97 37.28
C GLY A 578 -34.80 49.32 38.48
N ASP A 579 -35.82 50.13 38.27
CA ASP A 579 -36.90 50.26 39.23
C ASP A 579 -37.96 49.17 39.01
N SER A 580 -38.98 49.16 39.86
CA SER A 580 -40.10 48.22 39.75
C SER A 580 -41.33 48.87 39.10
N GLU A 581 -41.17 49.97 38.36
CA GLU A 581 -42.28 50.64 37.68
C GLU A 581 -42.69 49.84 36.44
N VAL A 582 -43.92 49.32 36.42
CA VAL A 582 -44.47 48.60 35.25
C VAL A 582 -44.90 49.61 34.18
N VAL A 583 -44.28 49.54 33.00
CA VAL A 583 -44.50 50.48 31.89
C VAL A 583 -45.28 49.88 30.71
N GLY A 584 -45.53 48.56 30.73
CA GLY A 584 -46.32 47.87 29.70
C GLY A 584 -47.06 46.67 30.26
N LYS A 585 -48.27 46.40 29.73
CA LYS A 585 -49.06 45.19 30.04
C LYS A 585 -49.70 44.58 28.79
N LEU A 586 -49.81 43.26 28.78
CA LEU A 586 -50.50 42.42 27.81
C LEU A 586 -51.34 41.37 28.55
N SER A 587 -52.40 40.88 27.92
CA SER A 587 -53.14 39.74 28.46
C SER A 587 -52.33 38.44 28.29
N PRO A 588 -52.41 37.50 29.25
CA PRO A 588 -51.77 36.20 29.11
C PRO A 588 -52.34 35.42 27.92
N ALA A 589 -51.46 34.73 27.18
CA ALA A 589 -51.86 33.90 26.05
C ALA A 589 -52.69 32.68 26.50
N ILE A 590 -52.34 32.09 27.66
CA ILE A 590 -53.03 30.97 28.30
C ILE A 590 -53.12 31.26 29.80
N SER A 591 -54.29 31.04 30.41
CA SER A 591 -54.53 31.28 31.84
C SER A 591 -53.97 30.18 32.74
N GLU A 592 -53.68 30.52 34.00
CA GLU A 592 -53.19 29.60 35.05
C GLU A 592 -54.17 28.46 35.42
N ASP A 593 -55.45 28.57 35.04
CA ASP A 593 -56.45 27.51 35.22
C ASP A 593 -56.48 26.47 34.08
N THR A 594 -55.63 26.63 33.06
CA THR A 594 -55.61 25.74 31.88
C THR A 594 -54.46 24.76 31.97
N ASP A 595 -54.75 23.46 31.91
CA ASP A 595 -53.70 22.43 31.76
C ASP A 595 -52.99 22.57 30.41
N VAL A 596 -51.66 22.60 30.44
CA VAL A 596 -50.80 22.75 29.26
C VAL A 596 -49.67 21.73 29.26
N THR A 597 -49.04 21.59 28.10
CA THR A 597 -47.74 20.93 27.98
C THR A 597 -46.73 21.98 27.52
N TYR A 598 -45.59 22.03 28.19
CA TYR A 598 -44.46 22.86 27.85
C TYR A 598 -43.42 22.06 27.07
N VAL A 599 -42.76 22.71 26.13
CA VAL A 599 -41.43 22.33 25.68
C VAL A 599 -40.44 23.07 26.60
N LYS A 600 -39.61 22.31 27.33
CA LYS A 600 -38.62 22.82 28.27
C LYS A 600 -37.23 22.46 27.78
N LEU A 601 -36.36 23.44 27.52
CA LEU A 601 -34.96 23.17 27.20
C LEU A 601 -34.25 22.48 28.37
N ASN A 602 -33.44 21.47 28.05
CA ASN A 602 -32.64 20.72 29.02
C ASN A 602 -31.13 20.96 28.85
N LYS A 603 -30.75 21.92 28.01
CA LYS A 603 -29.36 22.24 27.67
C LYS A 603 -29.18 23.75 27.43
N ASN A 604 -28.02 24.26 27.84
CA ASN A 604 -27.62 25.64 27.55
C ASN A 604 -27.17 25.80 26.10
N PHE A 605 -27.40 26.99 25.55
CA PHE A 605 -27.02 27.36 24.19
C PHE A 605 -27.67 26.48 23.09
N ALA A 606 -28.91 26.05 23.31
CA ALA A 606 -29.62 25.22 22.34
C ALA A 606 -29.94 25.99 21.05
N TYR A 607 -29.68 25.39 19.89
CA TYR A 607 -30.05 25.97 18.61
C TYR A 607 -31.56 25.89 18.39
N ILE A 608 -32.14 26.97 17.90
CA ILE A 608 -33.58 27.09 17.69
C ILE A 608 -33.88 27.25 16.21
N TYR A 609 -34.90 26.53 15.75
CA TYR A 609 -35.25 26.42 14.34
C TYR A 609 -36.57 27.15 14.06
N ASP A 610 -36.75 27.59 12.81
CA ASP A 610 -37.99 28.21 12.37
C ASP A 610 -39.13 27.18 12.35
N GLY A 611 -40.21 27.43 13.09
CA GLY A 611 -41.38 26.56 13.15
C GLY A 611 -42.33 26.68 11.96
N ASN A 612 -42.08 27.59 11.04
CA ASN A 612 -42.88 27.78 9.83
C ASN A 612 -42.33 27.05 8.60
N ASN A 613 -41.13 26.47 8.69
CA ASN A 613 -40.50 25.74 7.60
C ASN A 613 -39.90 24.40 8.06
N THR A 614 -39.33 23.67 7.10
CA THR A 614 -38.79 22.33 7.28
C THR A 614 -37.27 22.27 7.29
N ASP A 615 -36.61 23.44 7.36
CA ASP A 615 -35.16 23.52 7.18
C ASP A 615 -34.44 22.83 8.35
N SER A 616 -33.38 22.10 8.01
CA SER A 616 -32.50 21.41 8.97
C SER A 616 -31.39 22.32 9.52
N VAL A 617 -31.39 23.58 9.10
CA VAL A 617 -30.42 24.61 9.45
C VAL A 617 -31.12 25.67 10.30
N ASN A 618 -30.63 25.89 11.52
CA ASN A 618 -31.18 26.92 12.42
C ASN A 618 -30.82 28.31 11.87
N PRO A 619 -31.75 29.25 11.67
CA PRO A 619 -31.40 30.55 11.09
C PRO A 619 -30.33 31.31 11.91
N PRO A 620 -29.40 32.04 11.27
CA PRO A 620 -28.32 32.76 11.96
C PRO A 620 -28.82 33.96 12.78
N ASN A 621 -30.08 34.37 12.57
CA ASN A 621 -30.75 35.46 13.25
C ASN A 621 -31.73 34.99 14.34
N VAL A 622 -31.69 33.70 14.69
CA VAL A 622 -32.38 33.13 15.85
C VAL A 622 -31.31 32.69 16.85
N GLY A 623 -31.16 33.50 17.90
CA GLY A 623 -30.20 33.27 18.97
C GLY A 623 -30.44 31.96 19.73
N GLN A 624 -29.36 31.37 20.23
CA GLN A 624 -29.38 30.24 21.13
C GLN A 624 -30.09 30.56 22.45
N LEU A 625 -30.76 29.57 23.03
CA LEU A 625 -31.54 29.73 24.26
C LEU A 625 -30.93 28.97 25.45
N PRO A 626 -31.08 29.49 26.69
CA PRO A 626 -30.56 28.86 27.89
C PRO A 626 -31.39 27.67 28.38
N GLU A 627 -30.76 26.81 29.17
CA GLU A 627 -31.40 25.67 29.81
C GLU A 627 -32.58 26.12 30.71
N GLY A 628 -33.65 25.35 30.69
CA GLY A 628 -34.86 25.62 31.46
C GLY A 628 -35.80 26.63 30.83
N THR A 629 -35.49 27.15 29.63
CA THR A 629 -36.41 27.98 28.86
C THR A 629 -37.68 27.19 28.51
N LEU A 630 -38.83 27.84 28.61
CA LEU A 630 -40.18 27.28 28.44
C LEU A 630 -40.91 27.94 27.26
N ASP A 631 -41.63 27.10 26.54
CA ASP A 631 -42.61 27.53 25.54
C ASP A 631 -43.77 26.53 25.48
N TYR A 632 -44.95 26.95 25.02
CA TYR A 632 -46.09 26.04 24.96
C TYR A 632 -45.94 25.09 23.79
N TYR A 633 -46.13 23.80 24.06
CA TYR A 633 -46.20 22.76 23.04
C TYR A 633 -47.42 22.99 22.14
N LYS A 634 -47.20 22.92 20.83
CA LYS A 634 -48.25 23.00 19.80
C LYS A 634 -48.42 21.68 19.09
N SER A 635 -47.32 21.11 18.61
CA SER A 635 -47.27 19.86 17.88
C SER A 635 -45.85 19.32 17.86
N GLU A 636 -45.64 18.16 17.27
CA GLU A 636 -44.32 17.64 16.97
C GLU A 636 -44.26 17.22 15.51
N TRP A 637 -43.07 17.29 14.92
CA TRP A 637 -42.83 16.83 13.57
C TRP A 637 -41.34 16.47 13.42
N ASP A 638 -41.08 15.28 12.87
CA ASP A 638 -39.77 14.64 12.81
C ASP A 638 -39.07 14.67 14.19
N ASP A 639 -37.85 15.21 14.23
CA ASP A 639 -37.00 15.31 15.41
C ASP A 639 -37.23 16.61 16.21
N TYR A 640 -38.34 17.31 15.98
CA TYR A 640 -38.61 18.61 16.58
C TYR A 640 -39.93 18.66 17.36
N TYR A 641 -39.91 19.34 18.49
CA TYR A 641 -41.09 19.90 19.13
C TYR A 641 -41.37 21.28 18.53
N VAL A 642 -42.61 21.49 18.08
CA VAL A 642 -43.10 22.76 17.55
C VAL A 642 -43.89 23.46 18.64
N THR A 643 -43.60 24.73 18.84
CA THR A 643 -44.19 25.54 19.90
C THR A 643 -45.21 26.55 19.37
N THR A 644 -46.05 27.08 20.24
CA THR A 644 -47.03 28.10 19.85
C THR A 644 -46.37 29.42 19.47
N SER A 645 -45.13 29.67 19.90
CA SER A 645 -44.38 30.88 19.55
C SER A 645 -43.81 30.88 18.13
N GLY A 646 -43.97 29.77 17.38
CA GLY A 646 -43.44 29.61 16.03
C GLY A 646 -42.01 29.07 15.97
N LYS A 647 -41.52 28.43 17.04
CA LYS A 647 -40.18 27.83 17.11
C LYS A 647 -40.23 26.31 17.05
N ARG A 648 -39.16 25.72 16.49
CA ARG A 648 -38.84 24.29 16.56
C ARG A 648 -37.65 24.07 17.49
N PHE A 649 -37.82 23.16 18.45
CA PHE A 649 -36.81 22.72 19.40
C PHE A 649 -36.45 21.28 19.07
N LEU A 650 -35.16 20.96 18.96
CA LEU A 650 -34.72 19.58 18.82
C LEU A 650 -35.19 18.77 20.03
N LYS A 651 -35.74 17.57 19.80
CA LYS A 651 -36.22 16.68 20.87
C LYS A 651 -35.08 16.22 21.79
N GLU A 652 -33.85 16.17 21.30
CA GLU A 652 -32.67 15.86 22.13
C GLU A 652 -32.29 16.99 23.10
N ASP A 653 -32.60 18.24 22.77
CA ASP A 653 -32.27 19.43 23.56
C ASP A 653 -33.45 19.90 24.45
N ALA A 654 -34.60 19.21 24.43
CA ALA A 654 -35.80 19.63 25.14
C ALA A 654 -36.69 18.48 25.64
N ASP A 655 -37.36 18.69 26.77
CA ASP A 655 -38.33 17.78 27.36
C ASP A 655 -39.77 18.31 27.25
N LEU A 656 -40.75 17.40 27.20
CA LEU A 656 -42.16 17.77 27.39
C LEU A 656 -42.55 17.70 28.87
N VAL A 657 -43.03 18.81 29.42
CA VAL A 657 -43.40 18.92 30.83
C VAL A 657 -44.86 19.36 30.97
N SER A 658 -45.67 18.59 31.69
CA SER A 658 -47.05 19.00 32.00
C SER A 658 -47.07 20.08 33.07
N GLY A 659 -47.96 21.05 32.92
CA GLY A 659 -48.17 22.12 33.89
C GLY A 659 -49.52 22.81 33.68
N VAL A 660 -49.65 23.99 34.26
CA VAL A 660 -50.76 24.91 33.98
C VAL A 660 -50.24 26.12 33.21
N GLY A 661 -51.09 26.88 32.53
CA GLY A 661 -50.65 28.07 31.79
C GLY A 661 -49.87 29.06 32.66
N MET A 662 -48.88 29.76 32.08
CA MET A 662 -48.02 30.72 32.79
C MET A 662 -48.82 31.88 33.40
N GLY A 663 -50.03 32.15 32.90
CA GLY A 663 -50.83 33.27 33.40
C GLY A 663 -50.04 34.57 33.31
N GLU A 664 -50.10 35.38 34.38
CA GLU A 664 -49.31 36.61 34.48
C GLU A 664 -47.83 36.28 34.67
N ASN A 665 -47.03 36.38 33.60
CA ASN A 665 -45.58 36.25 33.65
C ASN A 665 -44.86 37.61 33.50
N PRO A 666 -44.51 38.31 34.59
CA PRO A 666 -43.85 39.62 34.54
C PRO A 666 -42.34 39.51 34.27
N LEU A 667 -41.82 40.40 33.43
CA LEU A 667 -40.38 40.58 33.20
C LEU A 667 -39.91 41.85 33.94
N VAL A 668 -38.96 41.67 34.87
CA VAL A 668 -38.35 42.77 35.62
C VAL A 668 -36.89 42.92 35.21
N VAL A 669 -36.55 44.07 34.60
CA VAL A 669 -35.16 44.41 34.29
C VAL A 669 -34.47 44.80 35.60
N LYS A 670 -33.49 44.00 36.03
CA LYS A 670 -32.80 44.18 37.31
C LYS A 670 -31.62 45.14 37.19
N ALA A 671 -30.81 44.92 36.17
CA ALA A 671 -29.60 45.70 35.93
C ALA A 671 -29.22 45.66 34.45
N ILE A 672 -28.62 46.75 34.01
CA ILE A 672 -28.00 46.92 32.70
C ILE A 672 -26.61 47.49 32.95
N GLY A 673 -25.57 46.93 32.35
CA GLY A 673 -24.22 47.38 32.67
C GLY A 673 -23.12 46.81 31.79
N ASN A 674 -21.91 46.89 32.31
CA ASN A 674 -20.71 46.31 31.74
C ASN A 674 -20.07 45.30 32.71
N SER A 675 -19.52 44.21 32.16
CA SER A 675 -18.63 43.31 32.88
C SER A 675 -17.49 42.90 31.96
N GLY A 676 -16.26 43.28 32.29
CA GLY A 676 -15.08 42.88 31.52
C GLY A 676 -15.00 43.42 30.10
N GLY A 677 -15.73 44.48 29.76
CA GLY A 677 -15.82 45.03 28.40
C GLY A 677 -17.15 44.73 27.71
N ASP A 678 -17.84 43.67 28.12
CA ASP A 678 -19.10 43.23 27.52
C ASP A 678 -20.32 43.85 28.19
N SER A 679 -21.36 44.13 27.40
CA SER A 679 -22.60 44.64 27.98
C SER A 679 -23.47 43.50 28.45
N PHE A 680 -24.04 43.61 29.64
CA PHE A 680 -25.00 42.64 30.13
C PHE A 680 -26.36 43.28 30.42
N ILE A 681 -27.40 42.45 30.37
CA ILE A 681 -28.73 42.80 30.86
C ILE A 681 -29.24 41.63 31.71
N GLN A 682 -29.48 41.90 33.00
CA GLN A 682 -30.10 40.96 33.93
C GLN A 682 -31.60 41.21 34.00
N MET A 683 -32.39 40.14 33.86
CA MET A 683 -33.85 40.19 33.92
C MET A 683 -34.40 39.06 34.78
N SER A 684 -35.30 39.36 35.69
CA SER A 684 -36.07 38.33 36.40
C SER A 684 -37.31 37.98 35.57
N LEU A 685 -37.55 36.68 35.39
CA LEU A 685 -38.70 36.08 34.73
C LEU A 685 -39.27 35.02 35.66
N GLU A 686 -40.56 35.10 35.98
CA GLU A 686 -41.22 34.13 36.86
C GLU A 686 -41.25 32.75 36.20
N ASP A 687 -41.81 32.69 34.99
CA ASP A 687 -41.65 31.58 34.08
C ASP A 687 -40.62 31.93 33.01
N ARG A 688 -39.65 31.03 32.82
CA ARG A 688 -38.47 31.17 31.95
C ARG A 688 -38.82 31.22 30.45
N SER A 689 -39.52 32.26 30.02
CA SER A 689 -40.02 32.41 28.65
C SER A 689 -38.95 32.35 27.56
N SER A 690 -39.32 31.76 26.41
CA SER A 690 -38.51 31.82 25.17
C SER A 690 -38.43 33.23 24.58
N PHE A 691 -37.41 33.47 23.76
CA PHE A 691 -37.19 34.76 23.10
C PHE A 691 -36.45 34.60 21.76
N THR A 692 -36.27 35.70 21.03
CA THR A 692 -35.48 35.75 19.78
C THR A 692 -34.66 37.02 19.72
N VAL A 693 -33.36 36.88 19.43
CA VAL A 693 -32.41 38.00 19.27
C VAL A 693 -32.08 38.18 17.78
N THR A 694 -32.32 39.37 17.24
CA THR A 694 -32.16 39.64 15.80
C THR A 694 -31.44 40.96 15.54
N PRO A 695 -30.32 40.97 14.77
CA PRO A 695 -29.70 42.19 14.27
C PRO A 695 -30.55 42.86 13.17
N ILE A 696 -30.72 44.18 13.26
CA ILE A 696 -31.59 44.96 12.38
C ILE A 696 -30.83 46.11 11.75
N GLY A 697 -30.99 46.27 10.44
CA GLY A 697 -30.33 47.28 9.62
C GLY A 697 -29.55 46.69 8.44
N ASN A 698 -29.35 45.37 8.43
CA ASN A 698 -28.70 44.63 7.36
C ASN A 698 -29.58 44.53 6.11
N GLU A 699 -28.95 44.60 4.93
CA GLU A 699 -29.57 44.36 3.62
C GLU A 699 -29.19 42.97 3.11
N TYR A 700 -29.99 41.96 3.46
CA TYR A 700 -29.74 40.58 3.05
C TYR A 700 -30.15 40.32 1.60
N TYR A 701 -29.44 39.40 0.94
CA TYR A 701 -29.83 38.85 -0.36
C TYR A 701 -29.80 37.32 -0.37
N THR A 702 -30.55 36.74 -1.31
CA THR A 702 -30.57 35.29 -1.56
C THR A 702 -29.36 34.88 -2.38
N GLY A 703 -28.50 34.05 -1.80
CA GLY A 703 -27.37 33.39 -2.45
C GLY A 703 -27.61 31.89 -2.62
N VAL A 704 -26.53 31.14 -2.89
CA VAL A 704 -26.59 29.69 -3.10
C VAL A 704 -27.03 28.95 -1.83
N ASP A 705 -26.47 29.35 -0.68
CA ASP A 705 -26.67 28.66 0.60
C ASP A 705 -27.77 29.29 1.48
N GLY A 706 -28.54 30.25 0.95
CA GLY A 706 -29.73 30.79 1.62
C GLY A 706 -29.90 32.30 1.56
N ASP A 707 -30.77 32.83 2.42
CA ASP A 707 -31.26 34.21 2.35
C ASP A 707 -30.51 35.22 3.22
N PHE A 708 -29.41 34.82 3.87
CA PHE A 708 -28.68 35.65 4.82
C PHE A 708 -27.31 36.13 4.31
N ASN A 709 -27.13 36.18 2.99
CA ASN A 709 -25.91 36.74 2.40
C ASN A 709 -25.89 38.26 2.59
N LEU A 710 -24.69 38.80 2.78
CA LEU A 710 -24.43 40.22 3.02
C LEU A 710 -23.16 40.67 2.30
N ASP A 711 -23.21 41.88 1.74
CA ASP A 711 -22.01 42.60 1.28
C ASP A 711 -21.34 43.35 2.43
N ASP A 712 -22.14 43.95 3.32
CA ASP A 712 -21.67 44.70 4.49
C ASP A 712 -22.60 44.48 5.70
N PHE A 713 -22.02 44.21 6.87
CA PHE A 713 -22.76 44.20 8.14
C PHE A 713 -23.03 45.63 8.62
N THR A 714 -24.29 46.05 8.59
CA THR A 714 -24.73 47.45 8.79
C THR A 714 -25.76 47.61 9.90
N ALA A 715 -25.96 46.57 10.71
CA ALA A 715 -26.93 46.58 11.80
C ALA A 715 -26.78 47.82 12.70
N GLN A 716 -27.91 48.44 13.02
CA GLN A 716 -28.03 49.63 13.89
C GLN A 716 -28.74 49.29 15.20
N TYR A 717 -29.53 48.23 15.22
CA TYR A 717 -30.30 47.81 16.38
C TYR A 717 -30.20 46.30 16.58
N ILE A 718 -30.35 45.87 17.83
CA ILE A 718 -30.58 44.48 18.20
C ILE A 718 -31.99 44.39 18.80
N TYR A 719 -32.83 43.52 18.26
CA TYR A 719 -34.17 43.27 18.79
C TYR A 719 -34.17 42.01 19.63
N VAL A 720 -34.68 42.09 20.87
CA VAL A 720 -35.00 40.91 21.69
C VAL A 720 -36.50 40.82 21.83
N THR A 721 -37.14 39.85 21.16
CA THR A 721 -38.59 39.65 21.23
C THR A 721 -38.90 38.50 22.17
N PHE A 722 -39.65 38.75 23.24
CA PHE A 722 -39.99 37.76 24.27
C PHE A 722 -41.35 37.15 24.02
N ASP A 723 -41.46 35.85 24.25
CA ASP A 723 -42.70 35.09 24.17
C ASP A 723 -43.34 34.96 25.56
N ASN A 724 -44.66 34.94 25.62
CA ASN A 724 -45.40 34.67 26.86
C ASN A 724 -45.09 35.62 28.04
N VAL A 725 -44.54 36.82 27.78
CA VAL A 725 -44.34 37.88 28.79
C VAL A 725 -45.56 38.80 28.83
N THR A 726 -46.11 39.04 30.03
CA THR A 726 -47.36 39.78 30.22
C THR A 726 -47.15 41.22 30.70
N SER A 727 -46.02 41.52 31.32
CA SER A 727 -45.68 42.91 31.69
C SER A 727 -44.18 43.12 31.74
N VAL A 728 -43.77 44.38 31.56
CA VAL A 728 -42.35 44.79 31.59
C VAL A 728 -42.18 46.02 32.47
N THR A 729 -41.04 46.09 33.18
CA THR A 729 -40.66 47.26 33.95
C THR A 729 -39.93 48.31 33.11
N SER A 730 -39.81 49.52 33.65
CA SER A 730 -39.01 50.59 33.06
C SER A 730 -37.56 50.14 32.86
N LEU A 731 -36.89 50.68 31.84
CA LEU A 731 -35.48 50.40 31.58
C LEU A 731 -34.59 51.38 32.36
N PRO A 732 -33.52 50.91 33.02
CA PRO A 732 -32.43 51.77 33.48
C PRO A 732 -31.80 52.56 32.33
N ASP A 733 -30.97 53.56 32.67
CA ASP A 733 -30.10 54.18 31.67
C ASP A 733 -29.07 53.18 31.11
N PHE A 734 -28.57 53.50 29.92
CA PHE A 734 -27.56 52.69 29.23
C PHE A 734 -26.17 53.33 29.32
N ASP A 735 -25.94 54.25 30.26
CA ASP A 735 -24.68 55.01 30.33
C ASP A 735 -23.50 54.07 30.58
N ASN A 736 -23.72 53.00 31.35
CA ASN A 736 -22.74 51.96 31.66
C ASN A 736 -22.70 50.80 30.64
N CYS A 737 -23.49 50.84 29.55
CA CYS A 737 -23.37 49.85 28.48
C CYS A 737 -22.31 50.24 27.45
N THR A 738 -21.53 49.27 26.99
CA THR A 738 -20.54 49.48 25.92
C THR A 738 -21.14 49.26 24.54
N VAL A 739 -22.05 48.29 24.39
CA VAL A 739 -22.65 47.91 23.10
C VAL A 739 -23.79 48.87 22.72
N PHE A 740 -24.60 49.27 23.69
CA PHE A 740 -25.85 49.98 23.45
C PHE A 740 -25.84 51.40 24.01
N SER A 741 -26.46 52.33 23.26
CA SER A 741 -26.64 53.74 23.66
C SER A 741 -28.00 54.03 24.26
N ALA A 742 -29.00 53.18 23.99
CA ALA A 742 -30.36 53.31 24.45
C ALA A 742 -31.12 52.00 24.25
N GLY A 743 -32.23 51.85 24.98
CA GLY A 743 -33.21 50.80 24.78
C GLY A 743 -34.63 51.32 24.92
N GLU A 744 -35.59 50.69 24.25
CA GLU A 744 -37.01 50.95 24.42
C GLU A 744 -37.85 49.68 24.32
N TRP A 745 -39.00 49.66 24.99
CA TRP A 745 -39.99 48.61 24.85
C TRP A 745 -40.97 48.93 23.73
N GLN A 746 -41.25 47.95 22.88
CA GLN A 746 -42.30 47.97 21.87
C GLN A 746 -43.27 46.81 22.09
N GLN A 747 -44.56 47.05 21.89
CA GLN A 747 -45.55 45.99 21.76
C GLN A 747 -45.70 45.66 20.27
N VAL A 748 -45.49 44.39 19.90
CA VAL A 748 -45.48 43.94 18.51
C VAL A 748 -46.37 42.72 18.34
N GLU A 749 -47.09 42.63 17.23
CA GLU A 749 -47.87 41.45 16.88
C GLU A 749 -47.02 40.54 15.99
N VAL A 750 -46.80 39.30 16.40
CA VAL A 750 -46.09 38.27 15.65
C VAL A 750 -47.00 37.04 15.58
N ASP A 751 -47.34 36.61 14.36
CA ASP A 751 -48.25 35.49 14.10
C ASP A 751 -49.60 35.56 14.84
N GLY A 752 -50.15 36.78 14.98
CA GLY A 752 -51.41 37.02 15.65
C GLY A 752 -51.33 37.09 17.18
N VAL A 753 -50.12 37.02 17.76
CA VAL A 753 -49.88 37.09 19.20
C VAL A 753 -49.14 38.39 19.51
N MET A 754 -49.68 39.17 20.46
CA MET A 754 -49.00 40.35 20.98
C MET A 754 -47.84 39.94 21.88
N LYS A 755 -46.67 40.54 21.66
CA LYS A 755 -45.41 40.26 22.35
C LYS A 755 -44.73 41.57 22.77
N PHE A 756 -43.85 41.49 23.77
CA PHE A 756 -42.93 42.58 24.08
C PHE A 756 -41.62 42.39 23.32
N ARG A 757 -41.14 43.48 22.70
CA ARG A 757 -39.84 43.56 22.05
C ARG A 757 -39.01 44.63 22.72
N LEU A 758 -37.83 44.25 23.20
CA LEU A 758 -36.79 45.18 23.61
C LEU A 758 -36.00 45.59 22.36
N VAL A 759 -36.04 46.88 22.03
CA VAL A 759 -35.26 47.46 20.93
C VAL A 759 -34.01 48.10 21.52
N LEU A 760 -32.84 47.56 21.20
CA LEU A 760 -31.55 48.04 21.68
C LEU A 760 -30.81 48.76 20.56
N LYS A 761 -30.42 50.01 20.77
CA LYS A 761 -29.71 50.82 19.77
C LYS A 761 -28.21 50.71 19.97
N LEU A 762 -27.48 50.21 18.95
CA LEU A 762 -26.02 50.11 18.99
C LEU A 762 -25.36 51.49 19.11
N ARG A 763 -24.27 51.59 19.87
CA ARG A 763 -23.47 52.84 19.96
C ARG A 763 -22.82 53.20 18.63
N GLN A 764 -22.37 52.18 17.92
CA GLN A 764 -21.81 52.28 16.58
C GLN A 764 -22.49 51.24 15.68
N PRO A 765 -22.99 51.63 14.50
CA PRO A 765 -23.49 50.65 13.53
C PRO A 765 -22.40 49.65 13.13
N GLY A 766 -22.77 48.38 12.97
CA GLY A 766 -21.87 47.35 12.42
C GLY A 766 -20.79 46.78 13.35
N VAL A 767 -20.76 47.11 14.66
CA VAL A 767 -19.74 46.58 15.60
C VAL A 767 -20.23 45.51 16.57
N TYR A 768 -21.50 45.13 16.47
CA TYR A 768 -22.03 43.99 17.21
C TYR A 768 -21.21 42.73 16.89
N ALA A 769 -20.86 41.94 17.90
CA ALA A 769 -19.99 40.76 17.74
C ALA A 769 -20.63 39.44 18.19
N GLY A 770 -21.85 39.47 18.74
CA GLY A 770 -22.57 38.27 19.15
C GLY A 770 -23.23 38.43 20.52
N ASN A 771 -23.90 37.38 20.97
CA ASN A 771 -24.51 37.36 22.29
C ASN A 771 -24.61 35.94 22.83
N SER A 772 -24.60 35.83 24.15
CA SER A 772 -24.97 34.63 24.88
C SER A 772 -26.06 34.93 25.90
N ALA A 773 -26.82 33.90 26.27
CA ALA A 773 -27.87 34.00 27.28
C ALA A 773 -27.80 32.79 28.23
N THR A 774 -27.85 33.05 29.53
CA THR A 774 -27.80 32.05 30.60
C THR A 774 -28.76 32.42 31.73
N TYR A 775 -29.04 31.51 32.66
CA TYR A 775 -29.70 31.85 33.92
C TYR A 775 -28.65 31.89 35.03
N ASP A 776 -28.66 32.94 35.85
CA ASP A 776 -27.79 33.04 37.02
C ASP A 776 -28.25 32.13 38.17
N SER A 777 -27.47 32.09 39.26
CA SER A 777 -27.77 31.27 40.43
C SER A 777 -29.10 31.63 41.13
N ASP A 778 -29.59 32.87 40.96
CA ASP A 778 -30.90 33.34 41.44
C ASP A 778 -32.03 33.04 40.45
N GLY A 779 -31.70 32.47 39.28
CA GLY A 779 -32.64 32.15 38.20
C GLY A 779 -33.03 33.33 37.31
N ASN A 780 -32.33 34.46 37.38
CA ASN A 780 -32.53 35.58 36.47
C ASN A 780 -31.87 35.30 35.11
N LEU A 781 -32.52 35.71 34.03
CA LEU A 781 -31.99 35.69 32.68
C LEU A 781 -30.87 36.72 32.55
N MET A 782 -29.69 36.25 32.18
CA MET A 782 -28.50 37.05 31.90
C MET A 782 -28.23 37.05 30.42
N PHE A 783 -28.43 38.18 29.75
CA PHE A 783 -27.85 38.42 28.43
C PHE A 783 -26.45 38.98 28.57
N LYS A 784 -25.50 38.43 27.82
CA LYS A 784 -24.19 39.01 27.56
C LYS A 784 -24.10 39.34 26.08
N PHE A 785 -23.73 40.57 25.75
CA PHE A 785 -23.57 41.05 24.38
C PHE A 785 -22.12 41.44 24.16
N GLU A 786 -21.47 40.72 23.25
CA GLU A 786 -20.08 40.91 22.90
C GLU A 786 -19.94 42.14 22.00
N ILE A 787 -18.89 42.93 22.23
CA ILE A 787 -18.49 44.03 21.35
C ILE A 787 -17.00 43.96 21.06
N LEU A 788 -16.67 44.17 19.78
CA LEU A 788 -15.28 44.40 19.42
C LEU A 788 -14.78 45.68 20.08
N THR A 789 -13.75 45.60 20.91
CA THR A 789 -12.93 46.77 21.26
C THR A 789 -11.92 47.04 20.14
N ASN A 790 -11.36 48.24 20.08
CA ASN A 790 -10.33 48.59 19.10
C ASN A 790 -8.92 48.14 19.48
N ASP A 791 -8.81 47.33 20.54
CA ASP A 791 -7.57 46.86 21.13
C ASP A 791 -7.55 45.33 21.13
N ILE A 792 -6.60 44.76 20.39
CA ILE A 792 -6.47 43.32 20.25
C ILE A 792 -5.80 42.66 21.48
N THR A 793 -5.11 43.43 22.32
CA THR A 793 -4.20 42.87 23.34
C THR A 793 -4.88 42.09 24.45
N ASN A 794 -6.16 42.35 24.73
CA ASN A 794 -6.92 41.64 25.77
C ASN A 794 -7.87 40.58 25.19
N MET A 795 -7.83 40.34 23.88
CA MET A 795 -8.70 39.36 23.24
C MET A 795 -8.15 37.94 23.40
N THR A 796 -9.07 37.00 23.55
CA THR A 796 -8.86 35.57 23.37
C THR A 796 -9.24 35.17 21.96
N ILE A 797 -8.24 34.82 21.14
CA ILE A 797 -8.46 34.36 19.76
C ILE A 797 -8.18 32.87 19.69
N VAL A 798 -9.17 32.11 19.23
CA VAL A 798 -9.04 30.67 19.01
C VAL A 798 -8.68 30.41 17.55
N ILE A 799 -7.53 29.78 17.33
CA ILE A 799 -7.05 29.38 16.01
C ILE A 799 -7.25 27.89 15.86
N ASP A 800 -8.06 27.50 14.89
CA ASP A 800 -8.30 26.11 14.54
C ASP A 800 -7.57 25.77 13.24
N PRO A 801 -6.52 24.95 13.26
CA PRO A 801 -5.80 24.57 12.04
C PRO A 801 -6.60 23.71 11.05
N GLY A 802 -7.83 23.30 11.37
CA GLY A 802 -8.55 22.30 10.57
C GLY A 802 -7.88 20.93 10.67
N HIS A 803 -8.61 19.87 10.33
CA HIS A 803 -8.08 18.49 10.21
C HIS A 803 -7.20 18.04 11.41
N GLY A 804 -6.22 17.16 11.20
CA GLY A 804 -5.28 16.67 12.23
C GLY A 804 -5.48 15.22 12.65
N VAL A 805 -5.22 14.87 13.90
CA VAL A 805 -5.41 13.50 14.39
C VAL A 805 -6.91 13.14 14.38
N SER A 806 -7.26 12.02 13.74
CA SER A 806 -8.62 11.48 13.68
C SER A 806 -9.01 10.74 14.97
N GLU A 807 -10.31 10.45 15.12
CA GLU A 807 -10.89 9.59 16.18
C GLU A 807 -10.11 8.27 16.36
N TYR A 808 -9.56 7.74 15.27
CA TYR A 808 -8.87 6.45 15.22
C TYR A 808 -7.35 6.54 15.43
N GLY A 809 -6.82 7.74 15.70
CA GLY A 809 -5.40 7.97 15.96
C GLY A 809 -4.51 8.01 14.71
N TYR A 810 -5.08 8.10 13.52
CA TYR A 810 -4.36 8.36 12.27
C TYR A 810 -4.48 9.82 11.84
N ASP A 811 -3.53 10.32 11.06
CA ASP A 811 -3.54 11.68 10.53
C ASP A 811 -4.63 11.82 9.46
N ASP A 812 -5.55 12.78 9.64
CA ASP A 812 -6.47 13.29 8.62
C ASP A 812 -5.73 14.36 7.79
N PRO A 813 -5.35 14.06 6.53
CA PRO A 813 -4.59 14.98 5.69
C PRO A 813 -5.46 16.13 5.14
N GLY A 814 -6.77 16.11 5.36
CA GLY A 814 -7.72 16.98 4.68
C GLY A 814 -7.75 16.73 3.17
N ALA A 815 -7.96 17.78 2.39
CA ALA A 815 -7.87 17.69 0.95
C ALA A 815 -6.42 17.43 0.49
N ILE A 816 -6.26 16.47 -0.44
CA ILE A 816 -4.97 16.14 -1.07
C ILE A 816 -4.97 16.68 -2.50
N GLY A 817 -4.07 17.63 -2.79
CA GLY A 817 -3.80 18.16 -4.12
C GLY A 817 -2.31 17.99 -4.48
N HIS A 818 -1.62 19.07 -4.86
CA HIS A 818 -0.16 19.06 -4.99
C HIS A 818 0.56 18.98 -3.63
N ILE A 819 -0.16 19.32 -2.55
CA ILE A 819 0.25 19.21 -1.16
C ILE A 819 -0.94 18.69 -0.32
N GLU A 820 -0.67 18.30 0.92
CA GLU A 820 -1.71 17.97 1.90
C GLU A 820 -2.18 19.24 2.62
N GLU A 821 -3.50 19.44 2.67
CA GLU A 821 -4.15 20.58 3.31
C GLU A 821 -3.77 20.69 4.79
N ALA A 822 -3.89 19.59 5.56
CA ALA A 822 -3.67 19.61 7.01
C ALA A 822 -2.25 20.09 7.37
N GLY A 823 -1.25 19.69 6.57
CA GLY A 823 0.13 20.13 6.75
C GLY A 823 0.33 21.64 6.52
N ALA A 824 -0.28 22.17 5.46
CA ALA A 824 -0.22 23.61 5.16
C ALA A 824 -0.96 24.46 6.20
N ASN A 825 -2.18 24.06 6.56
CA ASN A 825 -2.99 24.79 7.53
C ASN A 825 -2.30 24.83 8.90
N LEU A 826 -1.73 23.71 9.36
CA LEU A 826 -1.00 23.65 10.62
C LEU A 826 0.23 24.55 10.62
N ALA A 827 0.97 24.59 9.52
CA ALA A 827 2.16 25.44 9.39
C ALA A 827 1.79 26.94 9.50
N VAL A 828 0.77 27.38 8.76
CA VAL A 828 0.29 28.77 8.81
C VAL A 828 -0.33 29.09 10.19
N ALA A 829 -1.14 28.19 10.76
CA ALA A 829 -1.76 28.38 12.06
C ALA A 829 -0.74 28.60 13.20
N LYS A 830 0.38 27.89 13.17
CA LYS A 830 1.50 28.08 14.13
C LYS A 830 2.15 29.46 13.99
N LEU A 831 2.26 29.97 12.77
CA LEU A 831 2.80 31.30 12.50
C LEU A 831 1.82 32.40 12.91
N VAL A 832 0.53 32.23 12.63
CA VAL A 832 -0.54 33.13 13.10
C VAL A 832 -0.56 33.18 14.63
N GLU A 833 -0.48 32.02 15.29
CA GLU A 833 -0.39 31.93 16.76
C GLU A 833 0.80 32.73 17.30
N ALA A 834 1.99 32.55 16.72
CA ALA A 834 3.19 33.25 17.16
C ALA A 834 3.06 34.77 16.99
N LYS A 835 2.64 35.23 15.80
CA LYS A 835 2.49 36.66 15.47
C LYS A 835 1.42 37.34 16.33
N LEU A 836 0.28 36.70 16.57
CA LEU A 836 -0.75 37.24 17.47
C LEU A 836 -0.27 37.31 18.93
N LYS A 837 0.47 36.29 19.41
CA LYS A 837 1.07 36.33 20.76
C LYS A 837 2.07 37.47 20.91
N GLU A 838 2.83 37.81 19.87
CA GLU A 838 3.73 38.98 19.86
C GLU A 838 2.98 40.32 19.98
N LEU A 839 1.74 40.37 19.52
CA LEU A 839 0.84 41.52 19.70
C LEU A 839 0.16 41.55 21.08
N GLY A 840 0.46 40.60 21.97
CA GLY A 840 -0.10 40.53 23.32
C GLY A 840 -1.41 39.76 23.44
N VAL A 841 -1.92 39.20 22.33
CA VAL A 841 -3.20 38.47 22.29
C VAL A 841 -3.11 37.16 23.08
N ASN A 842 -4.20 36.81 23.78
CA ASN A 842 -4.36 35.47 24.37
C ASN A 842 -4.76 34.46 23.29
N VAL A 843 -3.79 33.80 22.66
CA VAL A 843 -4.09 32.85 21.57
C VAL A 843 -4.22 31.42 22.08
N VAL A 844 -5.35 30.79 21.78
CA VAL A 844 -5.57 29.35 21.98
C VAL A 844 -5.59 28.66 20.62
N ARG A 845 -4.53 27.92 20.28
CA ARG A 845 -4.53 27.08 19.08
C ARG A 845 -4.97 25.67 19.42
N LEU A 846 -5.95 25.13 18.69
CA LEU A 846 -6.31 23.72 18.83
C LEU A 846 -5.12 22.84 18.43
N ASN A 847 -4.80 21.86 19.28
CA ASN A 847 -3.60 21.02 19.16
C ASN A 847 -3.82 19.84 18.19
N THR A 848 -4.26 20.14 16.97
CA THR A 848 -4.70 19.16 15.97
C THR A 848 -3.58 18.21 15.53
N GLU A 849 -2.30 18.54 15.76
CA GLU A 849 -1.17 17.66 15.48
C GLU A 849 -1.01 16.47 16.45
N SER A 850 -1.78 16.43 17.53
CA SER A 850 -1.67 15.34 18.53
C SER A 850 -2.98 14.98 19.23
N GLU A 851 -4.05 15.75 19.03
CA GLU A 851 -5.34 15.55 19.66
C GLU A 851 -6.48 15.54 18.63
N PHE A 852 -7.45 14.66 18.83
CA PHE A 852 -8.66 14.62 18.02
C PHE A 852 -9.67 15.67 18.50
N TYR A 853 -10.13 16.50 17.56
CA TYR A 853 -11.18 17.48 17.75
C TYR A 853 -12.32 17.19 16.77
N ASP A 854 -13.44 16.68 17.27
CA ASP A 854 -14.68 16.51 16.49
C ASP A 854 -15.09 17.84 15.84
N THR A 855 -15.30 17.82 14.51
CA THR A 855 -15.59 19.00 13.70
C THR A 855 -16.82 19.77 14.20
N MET A 856 -17.86 19.06 14.66
CA MET A 856 -19.06 19.69 15.21
C MET A 856 -18.77 20.39 16.54
N ARG A 857 -17.81 19.87 17.32
CA ARG A 857 -17.48 20.39 18.66
C ARG A 857 -16.47 21.54 18.66
N ARG A 858 -15.75 21.80 17.56
CA ARG A 858 -14.65 22.79 17.54
C ARG A 858 -15.03 24.19 18.04
N PRO A 859 -16.17 24.79 17.62
CA PRO A 859 -16.58 26.10 18.14
C PRO A 859 -17.07 26.07 19.60
N TYR A 860 -17.48 24.90 20.10
CA TYR A 860 -17.87 24.73 21.50
C TYR A 860 -16.63 24.75 22.40
N TYR A 861 -15.53 24.10 21.98
CA TYR A 861 -14.26 24.25 22.69
C TYR A 861 -13.82 25.70 22.72
N ALA A 862 -14.01 26.44 21.63
CA ALA A 862 -13.70 27.87 21.59
C ALA A 862 -14.51 28.66 22.64
N ARG A 863 -15.81 28.39 22.77
CA ARG A 863 -16.64 28.95 23.86
C ARG A 863 -16.08 28.63 25.24
N ASP A 864 -15.70 27.39 25.50
CA ASP A 864 -15.14 26.96 26.80
C ASP A 864 -13.81 27.66 27.14
N TYR A 865 -13.11 28.19 26.13
CA TYR A 865 -11.92 29.00 26.30
C TYR A 865 -12.21 30.50 26.54
N GLY A 866 -13.46 30.96 26.48
CA GLY A 866 -13.83 32.38 26.57
C GLY A 866 -13.42 33.16 25.33
N CYS A 867 -13.64 32.56 24.15
CA CYS A 867 -13.22 33.10 22.86
C CYS A 867 -13.95 34.39 22.46
N ASP A 868 -13.18 35.39 22.01
CA ASP A 868 -13.69 36.61 21.37
C ASP A 868 -13.75 36.48 19.85
N LEU A 869 -12.84 35.70 19.24
CA LEU A 869 -12.78 35.44 17.79
C LEU A 869 -12.31 34.02 17.50
N TYR A 870 -13.08 33.28 16.69
CA TYR A 870 -12.71 31.95 16.23
C TYR A 870 -12.44 31.93 14.74
N ILE A 871 -11.29 31.39 14.35
CA ILE A 871 -10.82 31.33 12.97
C ILE A 871 -10.37 29.90 12.67
N ALA A 872 -11.13 29.21 11.81
CA ALA A 872 -10.71 27.95 11.22
C ALA A 872 -9.89 28.21 9.95
N ILE A 873 -8.68 27.66 9.88
CA ILE A 873 -7.75 27.83 8.77
C ILE A 873 -7.81 26.56 7.91
N HIS A 874 -8.21 26.72 6.66
CA HIS A 874 -8.38 25.67 5.66
C HIS A 874 -7.71 26.04 4.33
N SER A 875 -7.58 25.05 3.44
CA SER A 875 -7.13 25.24 2.07
C SER A 875 -7.98 24.41 1.11
N ASN A 876 -8.63 25.06 0.15
CA ASN A 876 -9.69 24.44 -0.62
C ASN A 876 -9.14 23.48 -1.69
N LYS A 877 -10.01 22.66 -2.27
CA LYS A 877 -9.73 21.83 -3.43
C LYS A 877 -10.87 21.91 -4.43
N ALA A 878 -10.52 22.15 -5.69
CA ALA A 878 -11.45 22.09 -6.80
C ALA A 878 -11.15 20.87 -7.70
N GLY A 879 -12.12 20.48 -8.51
CA GLY A 879 -11.90 19.48 -9.56
C GLY A 879 -11.04 19.97 -10.74
N SER A 880 -10.79 21.28 -10.82
CA SER A 880 -9.91 21.91 -11.81
C SER A 880 -8.69 22.51 -11.11
N GLU A 881 -7.51 22.42 -11.75
CA GLU A 881 -6.30 23.10 -11.31
C GLU A 881 -6.34 24.62 -11.57
N ASP A 882 -7.32 25.12 -12.33
CA ASP A 882 -7.47 26.55 -12.64
C ASP A 882 -8.06 27.37 -11.48
N ALA A 883 -8.80 26.71 -10.57
CA ALA A 883 -9.42 27.41 -9.44
C ALA A 883 -8.34 27.76 -8.42
N ARG A 884 -8.17 29.05 -8.16
CA ARG A 884 -7.17 29.60 -7.22
C ARG A 884 -7.72 30.81 -6.49
N GLY A 885 -7.02 31.22 -5.44
CA GLY A 885 -7.35 32.40 -4.63
C GLY A 885 -8.02 32.06 -3.30
N THR A 886 -8.39 33.10 -2.59
CA THR A 886 -8.84 33.01 -1.19
C THR A 886 -10.33 33.26 -1.10
N GLU A 887 -11.04 32.50 -0.26
CA GLU A 887 -12.41 32.76 0.19
C GLU A 887 -12.51 32.57 1.71
N CYS A 888 -13.48 33.22 2.35
CA CYS A 888 -13.71 33.03 3.78
C CYS A 888 -15.20 32.93 4.08
N TYR A 889 -15.59 31.87 4.77
CA TYR A 889 -16.97 31.55 5.08
C TYR A 889 -17.40 32.13 6.41
N TYR A 890 -18.64 32.62 6.44
CA TYR A 890 -19.32 33.10 7.64
C TYR A 890 -20.76 32.58 7.68
N TYR A 891 -21.34 32.53 8.88
CA TYR A 891 -22.74 32.17 9.06
C TYR A 891 -23.54 33.29 9.72
N THR A 892 -23.03 33.82 10.81
CA THR A 892 -23.66 34.93 11.52
C THR A 892 -23.32 36.25 10.84
N SER A 893 -24.31 37.13 10.72
CA SER A 893 -24.17 38.39 9.97
C SER A 893 -23.02 39.29 10.45
N TYR A 894 -22.72 39.27 11.76
CA TYR A 894 -21.61 40.03 12.35
C TYR A 894 -20.22 39.40 12.13
N SER A 895 -20.16 38.16 11.67
CA SER A 895 -18.92 37.50 11.25
C SER A 895 -18.49 37.89 9.83
N GLN A 896 -19.42 38.40 9.02
CA GLN A 896 -19.16 38.76 7.62
C GLN A 896 -17.98 39.73 7.44
N PRO A 897 -17.83 40.81 8.24
CA PRO A 897 -16.70 41.72 8.00
C PRO A 897 -15.36 41.15 8.44
N LEU A 898 -15.34 40.14 9.33
CA LEU A 898 -14.11 39.41 9.64
C LEU A 898 -13.70 38.59 8.42
N ALA A 899 -14.65 37.83 7.86
CA ALA A 899 -14.42 37.04 6.66
C ALA A 899 -13.92 37.91 5.49
N GLU A 900 -14.58 39.05 5.24
CA GLU A 900 -14.19 39.97 4.16
C GLU A 900 -12.78 40.54 4.38
N SER A 901 -12.46 40.92 5.62
CA SER A 901 -11.12 41.44 5.95
C SER A 901 -10.03 40.39 5.74
N LEU A 902 -10.26 39.15 6.20
CA LEU A 902 -9.30 38.06 6.05
C LEU A 902 -9.09 37.71 4.58
N THR A 903 -10.17 37.53 3.81
CA THR A 903 -10.08 37.17 2.39
C THR A 903 -9.29 38.22 1.61
N ARG A 904 -9.61 39.50 1.79
CA ARG A 904 -8.96 40.60 1.07
C ARG A 904 -7.46 40.70 1.36
N HIS A 905 -7.02 40.51 2.61
CA HIS A 905 -5.59 40.58 2.92
C HIS A 905 -4.83 39.40 2.37
N VAL A 906 -5.35 38.18 2.55
CA VAL A 906 -4.67 36.98 2.06
C VAL A 906 -4.67 36.98 0.53
N SER A 907 -5.79 37.30 -0.14
CA SER A 907 -5.81 37.41 -1.61
C SER A 907 -4.87 38.50 -2.14
N SER A 908 -4.71 39.61 -1.41
CA SER A 908 -3.74 40.65 -1.75
C SER A 908 -2.30 40.16 -1.63
N TYR A 909 -1.99 39.33 -0.62
CA TYR A 909 -0.68 38.69 -0.53
C TYR A 909 -0.41 37.79 -1.76
N PHE A 910 -1.36 36.92 -2.11
CA PHE A 910 -1.25 36.06 -3.29
C PHE A 910 -1.06 36.86 -4.58
N SER A 911 -1.86 37.90 -4.79
CA SER A 911 -1.80 38.75 -5.99
C SER A 911 -0.48 39.50 -6.14
N ASN A 912 0.16 39.87 -5.04
CA ASN A 912 1.39 40.67 -5.04
C ASN A 912 2.67 39.82 -5.00
N SER A 913 2.60 38.63 -4.38
CA SER A 913 3.79 37.83 -4.03
C SER A 913 3.84 36.47 -4.72
N VAL A 914 2.69 35.91 -5.11
CA VAL A 914 2.58 34.54 -5.65
C VAL A 914 2.27 34.56 -7.15
N TYR A 915 1.22 35.28 -7.56
CA TYR A 915 0.75 35.24 -8.94
C TYR A 915 1.61 36.11 -9.86
N SER A 916 2.15 35.48 -10.91
CA SER A 916 2.98 36.18 -11.91
C SER A 916 2.17 37.02 -12.91
N ASP A 917 0.87 36.78 -13.02
CA ASP A 917 -0.03 37.46 -13.97
C ASP A 917 -0.76 38.66 -13.36
N GLY A 918 -0.61 38.90 -12.05
CA GLY A 918 -1.25 39.99 -11.32
C GLY A 918 -2.78 39.87 -11.21
N ALA A 919 -3.34 38.67 -11.35
CA ALA A 919 -4.76 38.44 -11.16
C ALA A 919 -5.17 38.67 -9.69
N ASP A 920 -6.21 39.49 -9.46
CA ASP A 920 -6.87 39.56 -8.16
C ASP A 920 -7.83 38.37 -8.05
N CYS A 921 -7.42 37.35 -7.29
CA CYS A 921 -8.24 36.18 -7.00
C CYS A 921 -8.87 36.27 -5.60
N ASN A 922 -9.32 37.46 -5.19
CA ASN A 922 -10.26 37.60 -4.09
C ASN A 922 -11.61 36.96 -4.47
N ARG A 923 -12.01 35.91 -3.76
CA ARG A 923 -13.29 35.21 -3.96
C ARG A 923 -14.35 35.63 -2.95
N GLY A 924 -14.04 36.59 -2.07
CA GLY A 924 -14.96 37.28 -1.16
C GLY A 924 -15.31 36.53 0.12
N ALA A 925 -16.06 37.21 0.99
CA ALA A 925 -16.76 36.60 2.11
C ALA A 925 -17.99 35.80 1.61
N GLN A 926 -18.07 34.52 1.95
CA GLN A 926 -19.11 33.61 1.51
C GLN A 926 -20.05 33.25 2.66
N TYR A 927 -21.35 33.48 2.51
CA TYR A 927 -22.31 32.97 3.48
C TYR A 927 -22.47 31.47 3.27
N SER A 928 -22.16 30.66 4.29
CA SER A 928 -22.38 29.22 4.25
C SER A 928 -22.57 28.62 5.64
N TYR A 929 -23.33 27.55 5.67
CA TYR A 929 -23.58 26.75 6.86
C TYR A 929 -22.46 25.69 7.00
N MET A 930 -21.47 25.98 7.83
CA MET A 930 -20.38 25.06 8.16
C MET A 930 -20.30 24.92 9.68
N TRP A 931 -20.02 23.72 10.20
CA TRP A 931 -19.99 23.51 11.65
C TRP A 931 -19.14 24.54 12.40
N THR A 932 -17.99 24.90 11.82
CA THR A 932 -17.02 25.89 12.32
C THR A 932 -17.53 27.33 12.32
N THR A 933 -18.54 27.68 11.52
CA THR A 933 -19.07 29.05 11.41
C THR A 933 -20.35 29.27 12.23
N LYS A 934 -20.97 28.21 12.77
CA LYS A 934 -22.29 28.27 13.39
C LYS A 934 -22.39 28.99 14.73
N GLN A 935 -21.26 29.31 15.35
CA GLN A 935 -21.27 29.90 16.67
C GLN A 935 -21.97 31.27 16.69
N GLN A 936 -22.81 31.48 17.71
CA GLN A 936 -23.61 32.69 17.85
C GLN A 936 -23.13 33.63 18.97
N ASP A 937 -22.27 33.15 19.86
CA ASP A 937 -21.76 33.98 20.95
C ASP A 937 -20.77 35.05 20.48
N PHE A 938 -19.93 34.71 19.51
CA PHE A 938 -18.81 35.51 19.02
C PHE A 938 -18.63 35.32 17.50
N PRO A 939 -17.84 36.17 16.82
CA PRO A 939 -17.56 36.02 15.40
C PRO A 939 -16.77 34.73 15.12
N SER A 940 -17.24 33.97 14.13
CA SER A 940 -16.75 32.61 13.81
C SER A 940 -16.66 32.45 12.30
N VAL A 941 -15.45 32.23 11.79
CA VAL A 941 -15.18 32.16 10.34
C VAL A 941 -14.31 30.96 9.98
N LEU A 942 -14.39 30.52 8.73
CA LEU A 942 -13.47 29.56 8.13
C LEU A 942 -12.83 30.18 6.91
N ILE A 943 -11.50 30.33 6.89
CA ILE A 943 -10.77 30.85 5.73
C ILE A 943 -10.22 29.70 4.91
N GLU A 944 -10.51 29.70 3.62
CA GLU A 944 -9.80 28.93 2.60
C GLU A 944 -8.66 29.80 2.05
N MET A 945 -7.44 29.57 2.51
CA MET A 945 -6.30 30.45 2.20
C MET A 945 -5.96 30.48 0.70
N GLY A 946 -6.10 29.33 0.04
CA GLY A 946 -5.83 29.08 -1.37
C GLY A 946 -6.29 27.66 -1.75
N PHE A 947 -6.04 27.23 -2.99
CA PHE A 947 -6.44 25.91 -3.48
C PHE A 947 -5.27 24.92 -3.53
N VAL A 948 -5.30 23.82 -2.77
CA VAL A 948 -4.25 22.78 -2.84
C VAL A 948 -4.19 22.07 -4.21
N SER A 949 -5.27 22.16 -4.99
CA SER A 949 -5.33 21.67 -6.37
C SER A 949 -4.71 22.62 -7.39
N ASN A 950 -4.49 23.90 -7.06
CA ASN A 950 -3.80 24.83 -7.94
C ASN A 950 -2.31 24.84 -7.63
N TYR A 951 -1.47 24.77 -8.66
CA TYR A 951 -0.02 24.66 -8.49
C TYR A 951 0.62 25.88 -7.83
N GLU A 952 0.24 27.10 -8.21
CA GLU A 952 0.82 28.32 -7.62
C GLU A 952 0.41 28.46 -6.15
N ASP A 953 -0.87 28.23 -5.84
CA ASP A 953 -1.38 28.25 -4.47
C ASP A 953 -0.72 27.19 -3.59
N ALA A 954 -0.67 25.96 -4.05
CA ALA A 954 -0.06 24.86 -3.31
C ALA A 954 1.44 25.07 -3.06
N MET A 955 2.18 25.61 -4.02
CA MET A 955 3.60 25.88 -3.82
C MET A 955 3.84 27.03 -2.84
N ALA A 956 3.00 28.06 -2.84
CA ALA A 956 3.02 29.11 -1.81
C ALA A 956 2.68 28.53 -0.43
N LEU A 957 1.62 27.71 -0.33
CA LEU A 957 1.19 27.06 0.91
C LEU A 957 2.23 26.08 1.49
N ALA A 958 3.18 25.59 0.69
CA ALA A 958 4.29 24.75 1.14
C ALA A 958 5.63 25.49 1.31
N ASN A 959 5.72 26.77 0.92
CA ASN A 959 6.93 27.57 1.03
C ASN A 959 6.95 28.33 2.35
N SER A 960 7.99 28.18 3.16
CA SER A 960 8.07 28.84 4.47
C SER A 960 8.01 30.38 4.42
N THR A 961 8.48 30.99 3.33
CA THR A 961 8.42 32.45 3.13
C THR A 961 6.99 32.89 2.86
N ASP A 962 6.28 32.16 2.01
CA ASP A 962 4.90 32.45 1.67
C ASP A 962 3.94 32.10 2.81
N GLN A 963 4.20 31.01 3.55
CA GLN A 963 3.48 30.69 4.78
C GLN A 963 3.59 31.84 5.82
N ASP A 964 4.77 32.44 6.00
CA ASP A 964 4.93 33.60 6.89
C ASP A 964 4.17 34.83 6.38
N GLY A 965 4.19 35.07 5.07
CA GLY A 965 3.46 36.15 4.43
C GLY A 965 1.94 35.98 4.51
N ILE A 966 1.42 34.78 4.29
CA ILE A 966 0.01 34.42 4.44
C ILE A 966 -0.39 34.56 5.92
N ALA A 967 0.41 34.06 6.86
CA ALA A 967 0.16 34.22 8.28
C ALA A 967 0.12 35.70 8.69
N GLN A 968 1.03 36.52 8.16
CA GLN A 968 1.01 37.97 8.38
C GLN A 968 -0.26 38.62 7.81
N ALA A 969 -0.67 38.22 6.60
CA ALA A 969 -1.89 38.73 5.99
C ALA A 969 -3.16 38.37 6.80
N ILE A 970 -3.22 37.17 7.39
CA ILE A 970 -4.29 36.80 8.33
C ILE A 970 -4.28 37.72 9.54
N VAL A 971 -3.10 37.94 10.15
CA VAL A 971 -2.96 38.83 11.32
C VAL A 971 -3.37 40.27 11.00
N ASP A 972 -2.94 40.79 9.85
CA ASP A 972 -3.30 42.14 9.39
C ASP A 972 -4.83 42.25 9.18
N GLY A 973 -5.45 41.21 8.62
CA GLY A 973 -6.90 41.12 8.47
C GLY A 973 -7.66 41.11 9.80
N ILE A 974 -7.16 40.40 10.81
CA ILE A 974 -7.70 40.43 12.18
C ILE A 974 -7.55 41.84 12.77
N GLN A 975 -6.37 42.45 12.65
CA GLN A 975 -6.13 43.80 13.19
C GLN A 975 -7.03 44.84 12.53
N GLU A 976 -7.23 44.81 11.21
CA GLU A 976 -8.17 45.71 10.54
C GLU A 976 -9.60 45.49 11.05
N TYR A 977 -10.02 44.22 11.18
CA TYR A 977 -11.34 43.89 11.71
C TYR A 977 -11.54 44.43 13.13
N VAL A 978 -10.55 44.27 14.03
CA VAL A 978 -10.59 44.78 15.40
C VAL A 978 -10.65 46.32 15.42
N THR A 979 -9.79 46.97 14.63
CA THR A 979 -9.68 48.45 14.60
C THR A 979 -10.86 49.16 13.94
N ARG A 980 -11.80 48.44 13.30
CA ARG A 980 -13.07 49.02 12.82
C ARG A 980 -13.93 49.58 13.97
N SER A 981 -13.72 49.08 15.19
CA SER A 981 -14.44 49.56 16.36
C SER A 981 -13.90 50.93 16.79
N GLY A 982 -14.81 51.87 17.07
CA GLY A 982 -14.48 53.14 17.69
C GLY A 982 -14.47 53.09 19.22
N VAL A 983 -14.73 51.91 19.80
CA VAL A 983 -14.77 51.70 21.24
C VAL A 983 -13.36 51.40 21.74
N SER A 984 -12.80 52.28 22.58
CA SER A 984 -11.49 52.05 23.22
C SER A 984 -11.56 50.91 24.23
N SER A 985 -10.45 50.17 24.43
CA SER A 985 -10.29 49.32 25.61
C SER A 985 -10.52 50.15 26.88
N TYR A 986 -11.34 49.62 27.80
CA TYR A 986 -11.69 50.27 29.07
C TYR A 986 -10.75 49.86 30.20
#